data_AF-A0A1R3J6C9-F1
#
_entry.id   AF-A0A1R3J6C9-F1
#
_cell.length_a   1.000
_cell.length_b   1.000
_cell.length_c   1.000
_cell.angle_alpha   90.00
_cell.angle_beta   90.00
_cell.angle_gamma   90.00
#
_symmetry.space_group_name_H-M   'P 1'
#
loop_
_entity.id
_entity.type
_entity.pdbx_description
1 polymer ?
#
loop_
_entity_poly.entity_id
_entity_poly.type
_entity_poly.pdbx_seq_one_letter_code
_entity_poly.pdbx_strand_id
1 'polypeptide(L)'
;MSRRYDSRTTIFSPEGRLYQVEYAMEAIGNAGSAIGILSKDGVVLVGEKKVTSKLLQTSSSTEKMYKIDDHVACAVAGIMSDANILINTARVQAQRYTFAYQEPMPVEQLVQSLCDTKQGYTQFGGLRPFGVSFLFAGWDKNYGFQLYMSDPSGNYSGWKASAIGANHQAAQSMLKQDYKDDITREEAVQLALKVLSKTMDSTSLTSEKLELAEIFLTPSGNVKYQVCSPDSLNLNLRIIRWVGTFPKLQGDTKVLAAVYGPKAGTRKNENPEKACIEVIWKPKTGQIGNLEREYEMILKRTLQSICILTVNPNTTTSIIIQVVNDDGALLPSAINAACVALVDAGIPMKHLAVAICCCVAKSGYVILDPTKLEEQKMKAFAYLVFPNSVHSVLPEGSLRVQGEPLQHGIITSATHGKMSVDDYFYCLDRGRAASAKLSDFLRRNLQLHPTNPSKAGPPSNNISVLQNLTMPITATDNRFAMQGSEEAEAAKSSNQFPISRLQSSCIPLNNKDFPETMSSSSQSQVPSSGLRNPNPSDSLSSDNVKQATTFPFQFPSSGLKDAEQSEVTDKTEAGETIPSQTQVPLLGMQNQEQPKDNDDVKQGTIPSFQVPFPGLKNAEQSEVTGKTEEVQTQVSQNQEAPKEDNDEEESINERKECNLFEGKWVYDPQEYPLYDSSMCPFFSDIVSCKRNGRPDKEYEKWRWEPNDCKIPRFDAKDMLERLRGKRVAIIGDSINHGQFESLACFLYSAIPDKSYVDSRNRVFKSEAYDTEIQNHWAEFLVETIVNKTDGSKTLKLDSLAPTAQKSKGADIMVFNTGHWWSNRKRWGKLQYKRKVFEDMKIETAFKVAMKTWARWIERNVDPTKTKVFFRGMSPPHFGKDWCYKVTKPIMDDSYKLTFGVTLKQIVEKTLQGMRIPVNYLNITQLSGVRPDAHSSIYARKDGKLIIATKQQNPALVADCSHWCLPGVPDTWNHLLYATLVFDDSSSDISTT
;
A
#
# COMPACT_ATOMS: atom_id res chain seq x y z
N MET A 1 -5.92 -34.40 18.06
CA MET A 1 -7.12 -33.59 17.72
C MET A 1 -6.79 -32.59 16.62
N SER A 2 -5.97 -31.57 16.85
CA SER A 2 -5.56 -30.57 15.82
C SER A 2 -5.20 -31.18 14.45
N ARG A 3 -4.38 -32.24 14.40
CA ARG A 3 -4.01 -33.00 13.17
C ARG A 3 -5.21 -33.55 12.34
N ARG A 4 -6.46 -33.51 12.83
CA ARG A 4 -7.66 -33.83 12.02
C ARG A 4 -8.19 -32.64 11.20
N TYR A 5 -7.77 -31.42 11.52
CA TYR A 5 -8.14 -30.17 10.84
C TYR A 5 -6.96 -29.53 10.10
N ASP A 6 -5.82 -30.21 10.11
CA ASP A 6 -4.63 -29.88 9.33
C ASP A 6 -4.93 -30.21 7.86
N SER A 7 -5.01 -29.17 7.02
CA SER A 7 -5.27 -29.27 5.58
C SER A 7 -4.06 -29.76 4.78
N ARG A 8 -2.90 -29.95 5.41
CA ARG A 8 -1.67 -30.50 4.82
C ARG A 8 -1.28 -29.81 3.50
N THR A 9 -1.23 -28.49 3.52
CA THR A 9 -1.03 -27.66 2.32
C THR A 9 0.26 -27.98 1.53
N THR A 10 1.29 -28.49 2.21
CA THR A 10 2.61 -28.79 1.68
C THR A 10 2.84 -30.31 1.51
N ILE A 11 1.92 -30.99 0.82
CA ILE A 11 2.07 -32.40 0.42
C ILE A 11 1.81 -32.60 -1.07
N PHE A 12 2.40 -33.65 -1.63
CA PHE A 12 2.09 -34.11 -2.98
C PHE A 12 0.75 -34.86 -3.04
N SER A 13 0.07 -34.71 -4.17
CA SER A 13 -1.01 -35.57 -4.63
C SER A 13 -0.50 -36.95 -5.09
N PRO A 14 -1.37 -37.93 -5.35
CA PRO A 14 -0.97 -39.22 -5.95
C PRO A 14 -0.25 -39.06 -7.30
N GLU A 15 -0.56 -37.98 -8.04
CA GLU A 15 0.04 -37.63 -9.33
C GLU A 15 1.33 -36.79 -9.20
N GLY A 16 1.86 -36.61 -7.99
CA GLY A 16 3.09 -35.86 -7.72
C GLY A 16 2.93 -34.34 -7.78
N ARG A 17 1.71 -33.79 -7.65
CA ARG A 17 1.43 -32.34 -7.75
C ARG A 17 1.16 -31.69 -6.40
N LEU A 18 1.30 -30.36 -6.32
CA LEU A 18 0.96 -29.59 -5.12
C LEU A 18 -0.38 -28.88 -5.33
N TYR A 19 -1.49 -29.50 -4.91
CA TYR A 19 -2.85 -28.96 -5.16
C TYR A 19 -3.04 -27.51 -4.71
N GLN A 20 -2.43 -27.08 -3.59
CA GLN A 20 -2.53 -25.70 -3.13
C GLN A 20 -1.83 -24.69 -4.06
N VAL A 21 -0.83 -25.12 -4.83
CA VAL A 21 -0.19 -24.30 -5.88
C VAL A 21 -1.10 -24.23 -7.12
N GLU A 22 -1.72 -25.35 -7.52
CA GLU A 22 -2.70 -25.36 -8.61
C GLU A 22 -3.91 -24.47 -8.30
N TYR A 23 -4.46 -24.56 -7.08
CA TYR A 23 -5.56 -23.69 -6.63
C TYR A 23 -5.14 -22.21 -6.52
N ALA A 24 -3.88 -21.92 -6.15
CA ALA A 24 -3.35 -20.57 -6.15
C ALA A 24 -3.20 -20.01 -7.58
N MET A 25 -2.78 -20.83 -8.54
CA MET A 25 -2.74 -20.47 -9.96
C MET A 25 -4.13 -20.19 -10.53
N GLU A 26 -5.13 -21.01 -10.20
CA GLU A 26 -6.52 -20.79 -10.61
C GLU A 26 -7.10 -19.49 -10.00
N ALA A 27 -6.81 -19.21 -8.72
CA ALA A 27 -7.17 -17.94 -8.09
C ALA A 27 -6.51 -16.72 -8.76
N ILE A 28 -5.28 -16.86 -9.27
CA ILE A 28 -4.59 -15.83 -10.05
C ILE A 28 -5.23 -15.68 -11.44
N GLY A 29 -5.67 -16.77 -12.07
CA GLY A 29 -6.45 -16.75 -13.32
C GLY A 29 -7.72 -15.90 -13.24
N ASN A 30 -8.24 -15.63 -12.04
CA ASN A 30 -9.41 -14.78 -11.81
C ASN A 30 -9.06 -13.31 -11.48
N ALA A 31 -7.79 -12.98 -11.26
CA ALA A 31 -7.32 -11.60 -11.05
C ALA A 31 -7.27 -10.82 -12.37
N GLY A 32 -7.35 -9.49 -12.31
CA GLY A 32 -7.20 -8.64 -13.50
C GLY A 32 -5.88 -8.92 -14.23
N SER A 33 -5.90 -8.85 -15.56
CA SER A 33 -4.75 -9.22 -16.39
C SER A 33 -3.55 -8.27 -16.18
N ALA A 34 -2.33 -8.75 -16.44
CA ALA A 34 -1.13 -7.92 -16.58
C ALA A 34 -0.17 -8.51 -17.61
N ILE A 35 0.46 -7.63 -18.39
CA ILE A 35 1.32 -7.96 -19.53
C ILE A 35 2.66 -7.23 -19.34
N GLY A 36 3.75 -7.93 -19.64
CA GLY A 36 5.10 -7.39 -19.68
C GLY A 36 5.73 -7.65 -21.04
N ILE A 37 6.42 -6.65 -21.60
CA ILE A 37 7.12 -6.73 -22.88
C ILE A 37 8.49 -6.06 -22.74
N LEU A 38 9.53 -6.81 -23.07
CA LEU A 38 10.91 -6.32 -23.22
C LEU A 38 11.05 -5.59 -24.57
N SER A 39 11.66 -4.42 -24.58
CA SER A 39 12.05 -3.70 -25.81
C SER A 39 13.55 -3.46 -25.81
N LYS A 40 14.11 -3.02 -26.95
CA LYS A 40 15.54 -2.71 -27.07
C LYS A 40 16.01 -1.55 -26.18
N ASP A 41 15.08 -0.69 -25.77
CA ASP A 41 15.29 0.58 -25.07
C ASP A 41 14.60 0.66 -23.69
N GLY A 42 13.89 -0.40 -23.29
CA GLY A 42 13.20 -0.46 -22.00
C GLY A 42 12.43 -1.76 -21.74
N VAL A 43 11.60 -1.73 -20.69
CA VAL A 43 10.60 -2.75 -20.39
C VAL A 43 9.27 -2.06 -20.12
N VAL A 44 8.21 -2.54 -20.75
CA VAL A 44 6.84 -2.04 -20.61
C VAL A 44 6.02 -3.02 -19.78
N LEU A 45 5.33 -2.51 -18.76
CA LEU A 45 4.34 -3.23 -17.96
C LEU A 45 2.96 -2.56 -18.12
N VAL A 46 1.93 -3.33 -18.45
CA VAL A 46 0.54 -2.86 -18.55
C VAL A 46 -0.39 -3.78 -17.76
N GLY A 47 -1.31 -3.21 -16.98
CA GLY A 47 -2.21 -3.95 -16.09
C GLY A 47 -3.64 -3.42 -16.08
N GLU A 48 -4.59 -4.34 -15.96
CA GLU A 48 -6.03 -4.06 -15.86
C GLU A 48 -6.45 -3.79 -14.40
N LYS A 49 -6.92 -2.56 -14.12
CA LYS A 49 -7.53 -2.19 -12.84
C LYS A 49 -8.98 -2.65 -12.79
N LYS A 50 -9.36 -3.44 -11.78
CA LYS A 50 -10.76 -3.89 -11.61
C LYS A 50 -11.56 -2.80 -10.88
N VAL A 51 -11.96 -1.76 -11.62
CA VAL A 51 -12.76 -0.63 -11.11
C VAL A 51 -14.15 -1.10 -10.67
N THR A 52 -14.28 -1.42 -9.38
CA THR A 52 -15.52 -1.93 -8.77
C THR A 52 -16.56 -0.85 -8.44
N SER A 53 -16.15 0.42 -8.33
CA SER A 53 -17.03 1.54 -7.97
C SER A 53 -16.51 2.87 -8.49
N LYS A 54 -17.43 3.75 -8.91
CA LYS A 54 -17.15 5.15 -9.26
C LYS A 54 -16.77 6.03 -8.05
N LEU A 55 -16.87 5.50 -6.83
CA LEU A 55 -16.42 6.16 -5.60
C LEU A 55 -14.93 5.87 -5.29
N LEU A 56 -14.27 4.99 -6.04
CA LEU A 56 -12.86 4.69 -5.87
C LEU A 56 -12.01 5.84 -6.44
N GLN A 57 -11.18 6.47 -5.60
CA GLN A 57 -10.30 7.56 -6.03
C GLN A 57 -9.11 7.02 -6.85
N THR A 58 -9.28 7.00 -8.17
CA THR A 58 -8.28 6.51 -9.14
C THR A 58 -7.02 7.36 -9.24
N SER A 59 -7.04 8.61 -8.77
CA SER A 59 -5.93 9.57 -8.86
C SER A 59 -4.78 9.35 -7.87
N SER A 60 -4.94 8.50 -6.86
CA SER A 60 -3.94 8.26 -5.81
C SER A 60 -3.57 6.78 -5.60
N SER A 61 -4.17 5.85 -6.35
CA SER A 61 -4.02 4.40 -6.12
C SER A 61 -3.28 3.70 -7.26
N THR A 62 -2.04 3.29 -6.98
CA THR A 62 -1.32 2.24 -7.71
C THR A 62 -1.81 0.88 -7.23
N GLU A 63 -2.52 0.16 -8.10
CA GLU A 63 -3.19 -1.12 -7.77
C GLU A 63 -2.37 -2.32 -8.25
N LYS A 64 -1.58 -2.15 -9.33
CA LYS A 64 -0.82 -3.24 -9.96
C LYS A 64 0.67 -2.98 -10.14
N MET A 65 1.11 -1.73 -10.27
CA MET A 65 2.51 -1.41 -10.60
C MET A 65 3.28 -0.92 -9.38
N TYR A 66 4.30 -1.67 -8.99
CA TYR A 66 5.06 -1.41 -7.76
C TYR A 66 6.55 -1.30 -8.04
N LYS A 67 7.12 -0.11 -7.81
CA LYS A 67 8.57 0.09 -7.71
C LYS A 67 9.13 -0.73 -6.55
N ILE A 68 10.19 -1.50 -6.80
CA ILE A 68 10.92 -2.26 -5.78
C ILE A 68 12.20 -1.51 -5.42
N ASP A 69 12.94 -1.03 -6.41
CA ASP A 69 14.13 -0.17 -6.26
C ASP A 69 14.21 0.83 -7.44
N ASP A 70 15.24 1.67 -7.52
CA ASP A 70 15.43 2.62 -8.64
C ASP A 70 15.52 1.95 -10.02
N HIS A 71 16.10 0.75 -10.08
CA HIS A 71 16.36 0.00 -11.31
C HIS A 71 15.38 -1.16 -11.58
N VAL A 72 14.44 -1.44 -10.67
CA VAL A 72 13.55 -2.63 -10.75
C VAL A 72 12.16 -2.39 -10.15
N ALA A 73 11.14 -2.88 -10.85
CA ALA A 73 9.73 -2.81 -10.44
C ALA A 73 8.97 -4.08 -10.85
N CYS A 74 7.71 -4.21 -10.44
CA CYS A 74 6.88 -5.35 -10.83
C CYS A 74 5.40 -4.99 -11.07
N ALA A 75 4.78 -5.73 -12.00
CA ALA A 75 3.33 -5.88 -12.09
C ALA A 75 2.88 -7.13 -11.33
N VAL A 76 1.69 -7.10 -10.73
CA VAL A 76 1.15 -8.23 -9.96
C VAL A 76 -0.23 -8.72 -10.44
N ALA A 77 -0.50 -10.00 -10.26
CA ALA A 77 -1.84 -10.59 -10.39
C ALA A 77 -2.06 -11.65 -9.30
N GLY A 78 -3.20 -11.59 -8.62
CA GLY A 78 -3.57 -12.48 -7.53
C GLY A 78 -4.02 -11.74 -6.27
N ILE A 79 -3.72 -12.31 -5.10
CA ILE A 79 -4.11 -11.80 -3.79
C ILE A 79 -3.24 -10.58 -3.41
N MET A 80 -3.85 -9.40 -3.37
CA MET A 80 -3.12 -8.14 -3.12
C MET A 80 -2.48 -8.03 -1.72
N SER A 81 -2.99 -8.72 -0.71
CA SER A 81 -2.33 -8.79 0.60
C SER A 81 -1.01 -9.54 0.54
N ASP A 82 -0.97 -10.64 -0.23
CA ASP A 82 0.20 -11.48 -0.41
C ASP A 82 1.25 -10.76 -1.26
N ALA A 83 0.80 -10.08 -2.32
CA ALA A 83 1.61 -9.20 -3.14
C ALA A 83 2.35 -8.16 -2.27
N ASN A 84 1.62 -7.44 -1.41
CA ASN A 84 2.20 -6.41 -0.55
C ASN A 84 3.21 -6.95 0.47
N ILE A 85 3.07 -8.18 0.95
CA ILE A 85 4.09 -8.81 1.81
C ILE A 85 5.37 -9.03 1.00
N LEU A 86 5.25 -9.70 -0.15
CA LEU A 86 6.40 -10.06 -0.99
C LEU A 86 7.10 -8.82 -1.60
N ILE A 87 6.35 -7.79 -2.02
CA ILE A 87 6.92 -6.51 -2.51
C ILE A 87 7.79 -5.85 -1.43
N ASN A 88 7.33 -5.84 -0.18
CA ASN A 88 8.10 -5.22 0.91
C ASN A 88 9.30 -6.10 1.34
N THR A 89 9.22 -7.43 1.23
CA THR A 89 10.38 -8.32 1.33
C THR A 89 11.41 -8.02 0.24
N ALA A 90 10.98 -7.90 -1.02
CA ALA A 90 11.86 -7.60 -2.15
C ALA A 90 12.55 -6.22 -2.01
N ARG A 91 11.81 -5.18 -1.58
CA ARG A 91 12.37 -3.86 -1.27
C ARG A 91 13.47 -3.92 -0.23
N VAL A 92 13.24 -4.67 0.86
CA VAL A 92 14.24 -4.85 1.93
C VAL A 92 15.42 -5.70 1.46
N GLN A 93 15.23 -6.68 0.58
CA GLN A 93 16.31 -7.47 -0.02
C GLN A 93 17.20 -6.62 -0.94
N ALA A 94 16.60 -5.87 -1.87
CA ALA A 94 17.31 -4.99 -2.79
C ALA A 94 18.14 -3.94 -2.03
N GLN A 95 17.52 -3.23 -1.07
CA GLN A 95 18.21 -2.21 -0.28
C GLN A 95 19.27 -2.79 0.67
N ARG A 96 19.11 -4.03 1.17
CA ARG A 96 20.18 -4.73 1.93
C ARG A 96 21.37 -5.09 1.04
N TYR A 97 21.13 -5.50 -0.20
CA TYR A 97 22.20 -5.76 -1.16
C TYR A 97 22.94 -4.46 -1.51
N THR A 98 22.20 -3.40 -1.87
CA THR A 98 22.77 -2.08 -2.15
C THR A 98 23.55 -1.52 -0.95
N PHE A 99 23.10 -1.76 0.28
CA PHE A 99 23.86 -1.40 1.49
C PHE A 99 25.15 -2.23 1.64
N ALA A 100 25.10 -3.55 1.42
CA ALA A 100 26.25 -4.45 1.62
C ALA A 100 27.33 -4.34 0.53
N TYR A 101 26.94 -4.15 -0.73
CA TYR A 101 27.84 -4.17 -1.89
C TYR A 101 28.02 -2.79 -2.55
N GLN A 102 27.29 -1.76 -2.10
CA GLN A 102 27.30 -0.40 -2.66
C GLN A 102 26.93 -0.32 -4.16
N GLU A 103 26.23 -1.33 -4.67
CA GLU A 103 25.72 -1.36 -6.05
C GLU A 103 24.31 -1.98 -6.13
N PRO A 104 23.50 -1.63 -7.16
CA PRO A 104 22.13 -2.13 -7.29
C PRO A 104 22.07 -3.65 -7.47
N MET A 105 21.15 -4.31 -6.75
CA MET A 105 20.99 -5.77 -6.79
C MET A 105 20.67 -6.30 -8.20
N PRO A 106 21.42 -7.28 -8.75
CA PRO A 106 21.10 -7.90 -10.04
C PRO A 106 19.66 -8.41 -10.08
N VAL A 107 18.96 -8.16 -11.20
CA VAL A 107 17.50 -8.36 -11.28
C VAL A 107 17.15 -9.84 -11.05
N GLU A 108 17.88 -10.75 -11.68
CA GLU A 108 17.73 -12.20 -11.49
C GLU A 108 17.89 -12.63 -10.03
N GLN A 109 18.89 -12.11 -9.33
CA GLN A 109 19.19 -12.49 -7.93
C GLN A 109 18.08 -12.03 -6.97
N LEU A 110 17.47 -10.87 -7.23
CA LEU A 110 16.33 -10.37 -6.49
C LEU A 110 15.08 -11.22 -6.74
N VAL A 111 14.83 -11.60 -8.00
CA VAL A 111 13.73 -12.50 -8.38
C VAL A 111 13.91 -13.86 -7.72
N GLN A 112 15.10 -14.45 -7.79
CA GLN A 112 15.43 -15.73 -7.16
C GLN A 112 15.12 -15.71 -5.65
N SER A 113 15.66 -14.73 -4.90
CA SER A 113 15.52 -14.70 -3.45
C SER A 113 14.06 -14.51 -2.98
N LEU A 114 13.21 -13.87 -3.79
CA LEU A 114 11.77 -13.80 -3.53
C LEU A 114 11.05 -15.10 -3.93
N CYS A 115 11.53 -15.81 -4.94
CA CYS A 115 10.97 -17.08 -5.39
C CYS A 115 11.32 -18.25 -4.44
N ASP A 116 12.54 -18.27 -3.87
CA ASP A 116 12.91 -19.13 -2.75
C ASP A 116 11.96 -18.90 -1.55
N THR A 117 11.61 -17.63 -1.29
CA THR A 117 10.65 -17.25 -0.24
C THR A 117 9.25 -17.80 -0.51
N LYS A 118 8.80 -17.85 -1.77
CA LYS A 118 7.55 -18.52 -2.16
C LYS A 118 7.64 -20.04 -2.02
N GLN A 119 8.69 -20.65 -2.54
CA GLN A 119 8.94 -22.09 -2.53
C GLN A 119 8.92 -22.64 -1.09
N GLY A 120 9.50 -21.90 -0.13
CA GLY A 120 9.48 -22.30 1.27
C GLY A 120 8.09 -22.46 1.90
N TYR A 121 7.04 -21.88 1.29
CA TYR A 121 5.64 -22.04 1.69
C TYR A 121 4.90 -23.16 0.93
N THR A 122 5.52 -23.76 -0.10
CA THR A 122 4.98 -24.94 -0.81
C THR A 122 5.54 -26.24 -0.23
N GLN A 123 6.74 -26.19 0.36
CA GLN A 123 7.42 -27.35 0.94
C GLN A 123 7.34 -27.43 2.48
N PHE A 124 7.26 -26.30 3.19
CA PHE A 124 7.39 -26.29 4.66
C PHE A 124 6.31 -25.47 5.39
N GLY A 125 6.15 -25.76 6.69
CA GLY A 125 5.38 -24.93 7.64
C GLY A 125 3.85 -25.15 7.65
N GLY A 126 3.27 -25.89 6.70
CA GLY A 126 1.83 -26.20 6.69
C GLY A 126 0.93 -24.97 6.50
N LEU A 127 1.46 -23.92 5.87
CA LEU A 127 0.71 -22.72 5.48
C LEU A 127 0.30 -22.82 4.01
N ARG A 128 -0.71 -22.05 3.59
CA ARG A 128 -1.01 -21.91 2.15
C ARG A 128 0.13 -21.16 1.43
N PRO A 129 0.40 -21.44 0.15
CA PRO A 129 1.32 -20.63 -0.65
C PRO A 129 0.78 -19.20 -0.85
N PHE A 130 1.66 -18.29 -1.27
CA PHE A 130 1.29 -16.94 -1.66
C PHE A 130 0.53 -16.96 -2.98
N GLY A 131 -0.73 -16.50 -2.97
CA GLY A 131 -1.62 -16.53 -4.13
C GLY A 131 -1.36 -15.40 -5.12
N VAL A 132 -0.10 -15.18 -5.53
CA VAL A 132 0.30 -14.08 -6.41
C VAL A 132 1.40 -14.47 -7.40
N SER A 133 1.15 -14.15 -8.68
CA SER A 133 2.17 -14.12 -9.73
C SER A 133 2.68 -12.70 -9.93
N PHE A 134 3.95 -12.62 -10.34
CA PHE A 134 4.66 -11.37 -10.60
C PHE A 134 5.20 -11.35 -12.04
N LEU A 135 5.21 -10.16 -12.63
CA LEU A 135 6.08 -9.82 -13.76
C LEU A 135 7.07 -8.75 -13.27
N PHE A 136 8.33 -9.11 -13.10
CA PHE A 136 9.40 -8.17 -12.74
C PHE A 136 9.98 -7.57 -14.00
N ALA A 137 10.09 -6.25 -14.02
CA ALA A 137 10.83 -5.50 -15.03
C ALA A 137 12.02 -4.85 -14.33
N GLY A 138 13.19 -4.84 -14.96
CA GLY A 138 14.35 -4.14 -14.42
C GLY A 138 15.47 -3.95 -15.43
N TRP A 139 16.53 -3.31 -14.98
CA TRP A 139 17.79 -3.18 -15.72
C TRP A 139 18.98 -3.37 -14.77
N ASP A 140 20.01 -4.08 -15.21
CA ASP A 140 21.33 -4.07 -14.55
C ASP A 140 22.48 -4.09 -15.56
N LYS A 141 23.70 -3.92 -15.04
CA LYS A 141 24.95 -3.89 -15.81
C LYS A 141 25.35 -5.24 -16.42
N ASN A 142 24.73 -6.35 -16.02
CA ASN A 142 25.13 -7.70 -16.41
C ASN A 142 24.36 -8.18 -17.65
N TYR A 143 23.03 -8.03 -17.65
CA TYR A 143 22.16 -8.49 -18.72
C TYR A 143 21.32 -7.37 -19.36
N GLY A 144 21.44 -6.13 -18.90
CA GLY A 144 20.65 -5.02 -19.40
C GLY A 144 19.18 -5.12 -18.98
N PHE A 145 18.27 -4.76 -19.88
CA PHE A 145 16.83 -4.83 -19.64
C PHE A 145 16.35 -6.29 -19.52
N GLN A 146 15.60 -6.57 -18.47
CA GLN A 146 15.16 -7.91 -18.10
C GLN A 146 13.68 -7.93 -17.74
N LEU A 147 12.99 -8.98 -18.16
CA LEU A 147 11.61 -9.28 -17.80
C LEU A 147 11.54 -10.72 -17.28
N TYR A 148 11.13 -10.89 -16.02
CA TYR A 148 10.96 -12.19 -15.38
C TYR A 148 9.51 -12.41 -14.94
N MET A 149 9.03 -13.65 -15.05
CA MET A 149 7.75 -14.08 -14.49
C MET A 149 8.00 -15.03 -13.32
N SER A 150 7.23 -14.92 -12.23
CA SER A 150 7.18 -15.95 -11.17
C SER A 150 5.78 -16.28 -10.69
N ASP A 151 5.58 -17.54 -10.31
CA ASP A 151 4.29 -18.15 -9.94
C ASP A 151 4.23 -18.52 -8.43
N PRO A 152 3.11 -19.02 -7.88
CA PRO A 152 3.01 -19.47 -6.49
C PRO A 152 3.87 -20.68 -6.11
N SER A 153 4.43 -21.42 -7.07
CA SER A 153 5.32 -22.55 -6.79
C SER A 153 6.69 -22.08 -6.28
N GLY A 154 7.04 -20.82 -6.50
CA GLY A 154 8.41 -20.32 -6.37
C GLY A 154 9.28 -20.64 -7.58
N ASN A 155 8.68 -21.05 -8.70
CA ASN A 155 9.36 -21.12 -9.98
C ASN A 155 9.42 -19.73 -10.63
N TYR A 156 10.49 -19.44 -11.37
CA TYR A 156 10.65 -18.22 -12.14
C TYR A 156 11.33 -18.48 -13.49
N SER A 157 11.11 -17.57 -14.44
CA SER A 157 11.62 -17.69 -15.81
C SER A 157 11.77 -16.31 -16.46
N GLY A 158 12.81 -16.14 -17.28
CA GLY A 158 13.00 -14.94 -18.10
C GLY A 158 12.16 -14.99 -19.38
N TRP A 159 11.64 -13.84 -19.81
CA TRP A 159 10.74 -13.72 -20.97
C TRP A 159 11.07 -12.50 -21.84
N LYS A 160 10.83 -12.62 -23.14
CA LYS A 160 10.78 -11.48 -24.07
C LYS A 160 9.42 -10.76 -23.99
N ALA A 161 8.34 -11.53 -23.90
CA ALA A 161 7.02 -11.03 -23.55
C ALA A 161 6.25 -12.09 -22.75
N SER A 162 5.47 -11.67 -21.76
CA SER A 162 4.66 -12.58 -20.94
C SER A 162 3.40 -11.92 -20.38
N ALA A 163 2.42 -12.73 -19.99
CA ALA A 163 1.16 -12.29 -19.37
C ALA A 163 0.79 -13.13 -18.15
N ILE A 164 0.18 -12.50 -17.15
CA ILE A 164 -0.33 -13.13 -15.92
C ILE A 164 -1.76 -12.66 -15.61
N GLY A 165 -2.52 -13.47 -14.87
CA GLY A 165 -3.90 -13.17 -14.50
C GLY A 165 -4.94 -13.69 -15.50
N ALA A 166 -6.07 -13.01 -15.60
CA ALA A 166 -7.15 -13.34 -16.52
C ALA A 166 -6.69 -13.44 -17.98
N ASN A 167 -7.20 -14.47 -18.67
CA ASN A 167 -7.01 -14.75 -20.09
C ASN A 167 -5.54 -14.80 -20.57
N HIS A 168 -4.59 -15.08 -19.65
CA HIS A 168 -3.15 -15.10 -19.93
C HIS A 168 -2.75 -16.05 -21.06
N GLN A 169 -3.42 -17.20 -21.25
CA GLN A 169 -3.12 -18.14 -22.33
C GLN A 169 -3.40 -17.54 -23.72
N ALA A 170 -4.48 -16.78 -23.85
CA ALA A 170 -4.83 -16.06 -25.07
C ALA A 170 -3.88 -14.88 -25.30
N ALA A 171 -3.51 -14.16 -24.24
CA ALA A 171 -2.52 -13.09 -24.29
C ALA A 171 -1.16 -13.62 -24.76
N GLN A 172 -0.66 -14.71 -24.17
CA GLN A 172 0.60 -15.35 -24.53
C GLN A 172 0.63 -15.83 -25.99
N SER A 173 -0.52 -16.30 -26.50
CA SER A 173 -0.66 -16.72 -27.89
C SER A 173 -0.57 -15.55 -28.87
N MET A 174 -1.15 -14.39 -28.53
CA MET A 174 -1.05 -13.18 -29.35
C MET A 174 0.32 -12.49 -29.24
N LEU A 175 0.92 -12.48 -28.04
CA LEU A 175 2.30 -12.00 -27.86
C LEU A 175 3.28 -12.83 -28.72
N LYS A 176 3.15 -14.16 -28.73
CA LYS A 176 3.95 -15.04 -29.62
C LYS A 176 3.75 -14.78 -31.12
N GLN A 177 2.62 -14.21 -31.53
CA GLN A 177 2.32 -13.93 -32.95
C GLN A 177 2.81 -12.54 -33.39
N ASP A 178 2.65 -11.53 -32.53
CA ASP A 178 2.85 -10.11 -32.89
C ASP A 178 4.17 -9.51 -32.38
N TYR A 179 4.89 -10.16 -31.45
CA TYR A 179 6.15 -9.66 -30.89
C TYR A 179 7.34 -9.78 -31.87
N LYS A 180 8.32 -8.87 -31.74
CA LYS A 180 9.59 -8.89 -32.47
C LYS A 180 10.76 -8.54 -31.55
N ASP A 181 11.94 -9.06 -31.84
CA ASP A 181 13.16 -8.83 -31.05
C ASP A 181 13.71 -7.39 -31.13
N ASP A 182 13.38 -6.66 -32.20
CA ASP A 182 13.83 -5.29 -32.48
C ASP A 182 12.80 -4.21 -32.08
N ILE A 183 11.74 -4.58 -31.36
CA ILE A 183 10.62 -3.71 -31.00
C ILE A 183 11.09 -2.47 -30.20
N THR A 184 10.55 -1.29 -30.53
CA THR A 184 10.67 -0.08 -29.68
C THR A 184 9.75 -0.18 -28.47
N ARG A 185 10.05 0.58 -27.42
CA ARG A 185 9.18 0.76 -26.26
C ARG A 185 7.79 1.30 -26.65
N GLU A 186 7.71 2.20 -27.62
CA GLU A 186 6.44 2.74 -28.13
C GLU A 186 5.62 1.68 -28.88
N GLU A 187 6.24 0.83 -29.70
CA GLU A 187 5.59 -0.34 -30.31
C GLU A 187 5.21 -1.40 -29.26
N ALA A 188 6.02 -1.58 -28.21
CA ALA A 188 5.72 -2.49 -27.10
C ALA A 188 4.52 -2.02 -26.28
N VAL A 189 4.37 -0.70 -26.04
CA VAL A 189 3.15 -0.09 -25.48
C VAL A 189 1.95 -0.39 -26.37
N GLN A 190 2.06 -0.18 -27.70
CA GLN A 190 0.97 -0.49 -28.63
C GLN A 190 0.61 -1.98 -28.61
N LEU A 191 1.59 -2.88 -28.59
CA LEU A 191 1.39 -4.33 -28.57
C LEU A 191 0.71 -4.78 -27.26
N ALA A 192 1.19 -4.31 -26.10
CA ALA A 192 0.59 -4.64 -24.81
C ALA A 192 -0.87 -4.17 -24.73
N LEU A 193 -1.16 -2.94 -25.17
CA LEU A 193 -2.53 -2.40 -25.23
C LEU A 193 -3.42 -3.14 -26.25
N LYS A 194 -2.87 -3.51 -27.43
CA LYS A 194 -3.55 -4.32 -28.46
C LYS A 194 -3.96 -5.69 -27.91
N VAL A 195 -3.05 -6.39 -27.23
CA VAL A 195 -3.32 -7.69 -26.60
C VAL A 195 -4.34 -7.53 -25.47
N LEU A 196 -4.14 -6.57 -24.57
CA LEU A 196 -5.04 -6.34 -23.44
C LEU A 196 -6.47 -5.98 -23.89
N SER A 197 -6.62 -5.22 -24.98
CA SER A 197 -7.92 -4.89 -25.59
C SER A 197 -8.71 -6.11 -26.12
N LYS A 198 -8.04 -7.25 -26.29
CA LYS A 198 -8.63 -8.52 -26.73
C LYS A 198 -8.75 -9.55 -25.60
N THR A 199 -8.04 -9.38 -24.49
CA THR A 199 -8.06 -10.32 -23.35
C THR A 199 -8.80 -9.80 -22.12
N MET A 200 -9.19 -8.52 -22.06
CA MET A 200 -10.11 -8.04 -21.03
C MET A 200 -11.56 -8.41 -21.34
N ASP A 201 -12.33 -8.75 -20.31
CA ASP A 201 -13.77 -9.07 -20.43
C ASP A 201 -14.63 -7.82 -20.70
N SER A 202 -14.04 -6.63 -20.60
CA SER A 202 -14.75 -5.35 -20.68
C SER A 202 -14.76 -4.76 -22.09
N THR A 203 -15.92 -4.28 -22.55
CA THR A 203 -16.19 -3.86 -23.94
C THR A 203 -15.46 -2.59 -24.41
N SER A 204 -14.68 -1.93 -23.56
CA SER A 204 -13.91 -0.73 -23.89
C SER A 204 -12.68 -0.55 -23.00
N LEU A 205 -11.53 -0.34 -23.65
CA LEU A 205 -10.28 0.03 -23.02
C LEU A 205 -10.32 1.52 -22.64
N THR A 206 -10.14 1.86 -21.36
CA THR A 206 -10.14 3.25 -20.86
C THR A 206 -9.00 3.47 -19.88
N SER A 207 -8.49 4.70 -19.79
CA SER A 207 -7.36 5.06 -18.91
C SER A 207 -7.64 4.80 -17.42
N GLU A 208 -8.89 4.94 -16.98
CA GLU A 208 -9.33 4.60 -15.61
C GLU A 208 -9.16 3.12 -15.26
N LYS A 209 -9.28 2.22 -16.25
CA LYS A 209 -9.15 0.76 -16.10
C LYS A 209 -7.71 0.27 -16.28
N LEU A 210 -6.73 1.16 -16.45
CA LEU A 210 -5.37 0.78 -16.76
C LEU A 210 -4.35 1.33 -15.78
N GLU A 211 -3.26 0.58 -15.64
CA GLU A 211 -2.00 1.05 -15.10
C GLU A 211 -0.91 0.69 -16.11
N LEU A 212 -0.08 1.66 -16.48
CA LEU A 212 1.05 1.45 -17.38
C LEU A 212 2.30 2.02 -16.72
N ALA A 213 3.36 1.21 -16.67
CA ALA A 213 4.65 1.59 -16.16
C ALA A 213 5.76 1.19 -17.15
N GLU A 214 6.75 2.06 -17.27
CA GLU A 214 7.91 1.90 -18.14
C GLU A 214 9.18 1.93 -17.29
N ILE A 215 10.15 1.08 -17.63
CA ILE A 215 11.53 1.18 -17.17
C ILE A 215 12.40 1.41 -18.40
N PHE A 216 13.17 2.49 -18.40
CA PHE A 216 14.05 2.86 -19.51
C PHE A 216 15.29 3.59 -19.01
N LEU A 217 16.31 3.72 -19.86
CA LEU A 217 17.49 4.52 -19.58
C LEU A 217 17.26 5.97 -20.01
N THR A 218 17.58 6.90 -19.12
CA THR A 218 17.62 8.33 -19.43
C THR A 218 18.84 8.69 -20.29
N PRO A 219 18.85 9.83 -21.00
CA PRO A 219 20.03 10.30 -21.73
C PRO A 219 21.29 10.52 -20.87
N SER A 220 21.17 10.53 -19.55
CA SER A 220 22.29 10.58 -18.60
C SER A 220 22.76 9.20 -18.11
N GLY A 221 22.29 8.11 -18.72
CA GLY A 221 22.66 6.73 -18.36
C GLY A 221 21.96 6.16 -17.12
N ASN A 222 21.09 6.92 -16.45
CA ASN A 222 20.39 6.45 -15.26
C ASN A 222 19.10 5.70 -15.62
N VAL A 223 18.83 4.58 -14.95
CA VAL A 223 17.54 3.87 -15.05
C VAL A 223 16.43 4.73 -14.45
N LYS A 224 15.27 4.76 -15.11
CA LYS A 224 14.08 5.46 -14.63
C LYS A 224 12.85 4.58 -14.74
N TYR A 225 12.24 4.27 -13.59
CA TYR A 225 10.86 3.81 -13.50
C TYR A 225 9.89 5.00 -13.63
N GLN A 226 8.91 4.89 -14.52
CA GLN A 226 7.86 5.89 -14.71
C GLN A 226 6.49 5.22 -14.85
N VAL A 227 5.55 5.55 -13.95
CA VAL A 227 4.12 5.26 -14.16
C VAL A 227 3.52 6.37 -15.01
N CYS A 228 2.80 6.02 -16.07
CA CYS A 228 2.13 7.02 -16.91
C CYS A 228 0.86 7.53 -16.23
N SER A 229 0.65 8.85 -16.26
CA SER A 229 -0.56 9.49 -15.75
C SER A 229 -1.79 9.08 -16.57
N PRO A 230 -3.02 9.25 -16.07
CA PRO A 230 -4.24 9.06 -16.87
C PRO A 230 -4.24 9.86 -18.18
N ASP A 231 -3.60 11.03 -18.22
CA ASP A 231 -3.48 11.86 -19.43
C ASP A 231 -2.47 11.30 -20.43
N SER A 232 -1.32 10.81 -19.98
CA SER A 232 -0.35 10.09 -20.83
C SER A 232 -0.91 8.74 -21.31
N LEU A 233 -1.68 8.05 -20.45
CA LEU A 233 -2.47 6.88 -20.83
C LEU A 233 -3.50 7.24 -21.89
N ASN A 234 -4.24 8.35 -21.75
CA ASN A 234 -5.15 8.83 -22.79
C ASN A 234 -4.44 9.17 -24.10
N LEU A 235 -3.19 9.65 -24.06
CA LEU A 235 -2.39 9.89 -25.27
C LEU A 235 -1.98 8.57 -25.95
N ASN A 236 -1.46 7.59 -25.19
CA ASN A 236 -1.12 6.26 -25.73
C ASN A 236 -2.38 5.47 -26.17
N LEU A 237 -3.53 5.71 -25.54
CA LEU A 237 -4.82 5.19 -25.96
C LEU A 237 -5.38 5.91 -27.19
N ARG A 238 -5.00 7.15 -27.52
CA ARG A 238 -5.37 7.79 -28.80
C ARG A 238 -4.71 7.09 -29.99
N ILE A 239 -3.47 6.62 -29.83
CA ILE A 239 -2.79 5.75 -30.81
C ILE A 239 -3.59 4.45 -31.04
N ILE A 240 -4.35 4.00 -30.04
CA ILE A 240 -5.29 2.87 -30.11
C ILE A 240 -6.76 3.34 -30.09
N ARG A 241 -7.01 4.59 -30.56
CA ARG A 241 -8.31 5.30 -30.64
C ARG A 241 -8.80 5.80 -29.26
N TRP A 242 -9.00 7.11 -29.01
CA TRP A 242 -9.98 7.94 -29.74
C TRP A 242 -9.98 9.45 -29.32
N VAL A 243 -10.73 10.25 -30.10
CA VAL A 243 -11.37 11.57 -29.80
C VAL A 243 -10.69 12.83 -30.35
N GLY A 244 -11.27 13.34 -31.45
CA GLY A 244 -11.20 14.74 -31.86
C GLY A 244 -12.59 15.39 -31.80
N THR A 245 -12.94 16.03 -30.68
CA THR A 245 -14.13 16.90 -30.60
C THR A 245 -13.86 18.23 -31.29
N PHE A 246 -14.68 18.61 -32.26
CA PHE A 246 -14.61 19.93 -32.90
C PHE A 246 -15.49 20.94 -32.12
N PRO A 247 -14.93 21.94 -31.41
CA PRO A 247 -15.72 22.89 -30.63
C PRO A 247 -16.20 24.06 -31.51
N LYS A 248 -17.48 24.42 -31.41
CA LYS A 248 -18.05 25.69 -31.95
C LYS A 248 -17.77 25.96 -33.43
N LEU A 249 -18.28 25.09 -34.31
CA LEU A 249 -18.56 25.49 -35.69
C LEU A 249 -19.94 25.01 -36.22
N GLN A 250 -20.45 23.90 -35.67
CA GLN A 250 -21.72 23.27 -36.07
C GLN A 250 -22.68 23.19 -34.88
N GLY A 251 -23.19 24.34 -34.43
CA GLY A 251 -24.12 24.45 -33.29
C GLY A 251 -23.57 23.87 -31.98
N ASP A 252 -24.47 23.32 -31.15
CA ASP A 252 -24.10 22.57 -29.95
C ASP A 252 -24.08 21.03 -30.18
N THR A 253 -24.03 20.61 -31.45
CA THR A 253 -23.86 19.22 -31.91
C THR A 253 -22.49 18.69 -31.51
N LYS A 254 -22.49 17.51 -30.88
CA LYS A 254 -21.29 16.87 -30.33
C LYS A 254 -21.25 15.44 -30.82
N VAL A 255 -20.45 15.21 -31.86
CA VAL A 255 -20.17 13.89 -32.42
C VAL A 255 -18.77 13.47 -31.99
N LEU A 256 -18.65 12.31 -31.37
CA LEU A 256 -17.36 11.66 -31.17
C LEU A 256 -17.00 10.90 -32.44
N ALA A 257 -16.21 11.56 -33.28
CA ALA A 257 -15.24 10.87 -34.11
C ALA A 257 -13.95 10.62 -33.27
N ALA A 258 -13.26 9.47 -33.13
CA ALA A 258 -13.14 6.66 -33.67
C ALA A 258 -12.77 5.95 -35.08
N VAL A 259 -11.46 5.75 -35.42
CA VAL A 259 -10.88 4.97 -36.54
C VAL A 259 -10.06 3.80 -35.96
N TYR A 260 -10.18 2.57 -36.46
CA TYR A 260 -9.49 1.39 -35.90
C TYR A 260 -9.23 0.36 -36.99
N GLY A 261 -7.95 0.08 -37.19
CA GLY A 261 -7.39 -0.57 -38.36
C GLY A 261 -6.33 0.36 -38.98
N PRO A 262 -5.63 -0.08 -40.03
CA PRO A 262 -5.88 -1.29 -40.82
C PRO A 262 -5.75 -2.60 -40.01
N LYS A 263 -6.81 -3.40 -39.96
CA LYS A 263 -6.81 -4.77 -39.41
C LYS A 263 -6.59 -5.76 -40.54
N ALA A 264 -5.76 -6.78 -40.36
CA ALA A 264 -5.58 -7.83 -41.39
C ALA A 264 -6.91 -8.58 -41.66
N GLY A 265 -7.22 -8.78 -42.95
CA GLY A 265 -8.42 -9.45 -43.43
C GLY A 265 -9.54 -8.50 -43.83
N THR A 266 -10.01 -8.62 -45.08
CA THR A 266 -11.31 -8.08 -45.55
C THR A 266 -12.43 -9.11 -45.35
N ARG A 267 -13.70 -8.72 -45.57
CA ARG A 267 -14.82 -9.68 -45.50
C ARG A 267 -14.81 -10.59 -46.72
N LYS A 268 -15.32 -11.81 -46.57
CA LYS A 268 -15.67 -12.67 -47.72
C LYS A 268 -16.58 -11.84 -48.65
N ASN A 269 -16.23 -11.79 -49.93
CA ASN A 269 -16.84 -10.99 -51.01
C ASN A 269 -16.37 -9.52 -51.14
N GLU A 270 -15.32 -9.09 -50.44
CA GLU A 270 -14.66 -7.79 -50.68
C GLU A 270 -13.33 -7.95 -51.44
N ASN A 271 -12.93 -6.96 -52.26
CA ASN A 271 -11.74 -7.06 -53.10
C ASN A 271 -10.44 -7.09 -52.25
N PRO A 272 -9.60 -8.14 -52.33
CA PRO A 272 -8.38 -8.25 -51.53
C PRO A 272 -7.27 -7.25 -51.91
N GLU A 273 -7.29 -6.67 -53.11
CA GLU A 273 -6.32 -5.66 -53.56
C GLU A 273 -6.55 -4.27 -52.94
N LYS A 274 -7.59 -4.11 -52.11
CA LYS A 274 -8.00 -2.83 -51.54
C LYS A 274 -8.34 -2.96 -50.05
N ALA A 275 -8.06 -1.91 -49.30
CA ALA A 275 -8.56 -1.74 -47.94
C ALA A 275 -10.09 -1.59 -47.96
N CYS A 276 -10.78 -2.32 -47.08
CA CYS A 276 -12.18 -2.07 -46.79
C CYS A 276 -12.30 -0.92 -45.77
N ILE A 277 -13.27 -0.03 -46.00
CA ILE A 277 -13.76 0.89 -44.99
C ILE A 277 -15.13 0.40 -44.50
N GLU A 278 -15.22 0.17 -43.21
CA GLU A 278 -16.46 -0.05 -42.48
C GLU A 278 -16.84 1.24 -41.74
N VAL A 279 -18.13 1.56 -41.68
CA VAL A 279 -18.66 2.61 -40.81
C VAL A 279 -19.73 1.97 -39.94
N ILE A 280 -19.78 2.36 -38.67
CA ILE A 280 -20.77 1.92 -37.68
C ILE A 280 -21.33 3.19 -37.02
N TRP A 281 -22.62 3.46 -37.20
CA TRP A 281 -23.27 4.64 -36.62
C TRP A 281 -23.97 4.29 -35.30
N LYS A 282 -23.58 4.96 -34.21
CA LYS A 282 -24.22 4.84 -32.90
C LYS A 282 -25.03 6.10 -32.57
N PRO A 283 -26.37 6.01 -32.51
CA PRO A 283 -27.22 7.13 -32.11
C PRO A 283 -27.04 7.48 -30.62
N LYS A 284 -27.61 8.63 -30.22
CA LYS A 284 -27.60 9.11 -28.82
C LYS A 284 -28.37 8.19 -27.88
N THR A 285 -29.47 7.60 -28.36
CA THR A 285 -30.35 6.67 -27.64
C THR A 285 -31.09 5.76 -28.63
N GLY A 286 -31.26 4.48 -28.32
CA GLY A 286 -32.06 3.53 -29.12
C GLY A 286 -31.26 2.69 -30.12
N GLN A 287 -31.98 1.96 -30.97
CA GLN A 287 -31.40 1.19 -32.10
C GLN A 287 -31.27 2.07 -33.35
N ILE A 288 -30.45 1.65 -34.31
CA ILE A 288 -30.16 2.37 -35.55
C ILE A 288 -31.43 2.41 -36.44
N GLY A 289 -31.98 3.60 -36.67
CA GLY A 289 -33.11 3.83 -37.57
C GLY A 289 -32.72 3.90 -39.04
N ASN A 290 -33.70 4.21 -39.90
CA ASN A 290 -33.47 4.29 -41.35
C ASN A 290 -32.63 5.52 -41.75
N LEU A 291 -32.80 6.65 -41.05
CA LEU A 291 -32.03 7.87 -41.30
C LEU A 291 -30.56 7.70 -40.88
N GLU A 292 -30.31 7.05 -39.73
CA GLU A 292 -28.95 6.73 -39.28
C GLU A 292 -28.24 5.75 -40.21
N ARG A 293 -28.96 4.80 -40.83
CA ARG A 293 -28.41 3.93 -41.90
C ARG A 293 -28.07 4.71 -43.16
N GLU A 294 -28.88 5.70 -43.54
CA GLU A 294 -28.56 6.60 -44.65
C GLU A 294 -27.30 7.43 -44.35
N TYR A 295 -27.18 7.97 -43.14
CA TYR A 295 -25.98 8.67 -42.69
C TYR A 295 -24.74 7.77 -42.65
N GLU A 296 -24.87 6.51 -42.21
CA GLU A 296 -23.80 5.51 -42.25
C GLU A 296 -23.35 5.21 -43.69
N MET A 297 -24.29 5.05 -44.63
CA MET A 297 -24.00 4.82 -46.04
C MET A 297 -23.35 6.03 -46.73
N ILE A 298 -23.85 7.25 -46.49
CA ILE A 298 -23.27 8.47 -47.06
C ILE A 298 -21.86 8.67 -46.50
N LEU A 299 -21.66 8.53 -45.18
CA LEU A 299 -20.34 8.62 -44.57
C LEU A 299 -19.39 7.55 -45.13
N LYS A 300 -19.81 6.27 -45.24
CA LYS A 300 -18.96 5.21 -45.82
C LYS A 300 -18.52 5.55 -47.25
N ARG A 301 -19.44 6.03 -48.10
CA ARG A 301 -19.11 6.45 -49.48
C ARG A 301 -18.13 7.63 -49.50
N THR A 302 -18.34 8.63 -48.66
CA THR A 302 -17.44 9.79 -48.53
C THR A 302 -16.04 9.37 -48.06
N LEU A 303 -15.93 8.48 -47.07
CA LEU A 303 -14.62 8.02 -46.59
C LEU A 303 -13.91 7.12 -47.63
N GLN A 304 -14.66 6.33 -48.39
CA GLN A 304 -14.11 5.51 -49.48
C GLN A 304 -13.62 6.32 -50.69
N SER A 305 -14.17 7.51 -50.95
CA SER A 305 -13.68 8.37 -52.04
C SER A 305 -12.39 9.10 -51.66
N ILE A 306 -12.23 9.55 -50.40
CA ILE A 306 -11.05 10.31 -49.94
C ILE A 306 -9.85 9.43 -49.57
N CYS A 307 -10.05 8.21 -49.06
CA CYS A 307 -8.94 7.34 -48.65
C CYS A 307 -8.21 6.68 -49.84
N ILE A 308 -6.90 6.45 -49.69
CA ILE A 308 -6.07 5.72 -50.66
C ILE A 308 -6.10 4.23 -50.33
N LEU A 309 -7.19 3.57 -50.74
CA LEU A 309 -7.47 2.17 -50.38
C LEU A 309 -6.42 1.16 -50.91
N THR A 310 -5.52 1.55 -51.81
CA THR A 310 -4.47 0.68 -52.38
C THR A 310 -3.20 0.59 -51.54
N VAL A 311 -3.00 1.44 -50.52
CA VAL A 311 -1.76 1.40 -49.70
C VAL A 311 -1.72 0.20 -48.75
N ASN A 312 -2.88 -0.20 -48.23
CA ASN A 312 -3.02 -1.29 -47.25
C ASN A 312 -3.98 -2.38 -47.77
N PRO A 313 -3.63 -3.13 -48.84
CA PRO A 313 -4.49 -4.18 -49.40
C PRO A 313 -4.77 -5.29 -48.37
N ASN A 314 -5.91 -5.97 -48.53
CA ASN A 314 -6.41 -7.02 -47.62
C ASN A 314 -6.48 -6.58 -46.14
N THR A 315 -6.87 -5.32 -45.90
CA THR A 315 -7.12 -4.81 -44.55
C THR A 315 -8.49 -4.18 -44.40
N THR A 316 -9.03 -4.16 -43.17
CA THR A 316 -10.28 -3.47 -42.83
C THR A 316 -10.00 -2.35 -41.82
N THR A 317 -10.42 -1.13 -42.15
CA THR A 317 -10.47 0.01 -41.23
C THR A 317 -11.91 0.32 -40.89
N SER A 318 -12.31 0.06 -39.64
CA SER A 318 -13.63 0.43 -39.12
C SER A 318 -13.60 1.90 -38.65
N ILE A 319 -14.70 2.63 -38.85
CA ILE A 319 -14.98 3.94 -38.26
C ILE A 319 -16.27 3.83 -37.42
N ILE A 320 -16.29 4.34 -36.18
CA ILE A 320 -17.44 4.18 -35.26
C ILE A 320 -17.93 5.52 -34.74
N ILE A 321 -18.86 6.15 -35.45
CA ILE A 321 -19.45 7.43 -35.04
C ILE A 321 -20.31 7.22 -33.79
N GLN A 322 -20.08 8.01 -32.73
CA GLN A 322 -20.97 8.08 -31.57
C GLN A 322 -21.54 9.49 -31.44
N VAL A 323 -22.85 9.62 -31.57
CA VAL A 323 -23.57 10.87 -31.29
C VAL A 323 -23.66 11.06 -29.77
N VAL A 324 -23.17 12.19 -29.25
CA VAL A 324 -23.28 12.60 -27.84
C VAL A 324 -24.33 13.68 -27.66
N ASN A 325 -24.31 14.69 -28.54
CA ASN A 325 -25.40 15.64 -28.70
C ASN A 325 -25.71 15.88 -30.18
N ASP A 326 -26.98 16.17 -30.46
CA ASP A 326 -27.50 16.46 -31.79
C ASP A 326 -28.41 17.69 -31.70
N ASP A 327 -27.89 18.78 -32.25
CA ASP A 327 -28.48 20.10 -32.37
C ASP A 327 -28.39 20.59 -33.82
N GLY A 328 -28.47 19.68 -34.80
CA GLY A 328 -28.45 20.00 -36.24
C GLY A 328 -27.07 19.81 -36.91
N ALA A 329 -27.04 19.87 -38.24
CA ALA A 329 -25.84 19.64 -39.07
C ALA A 329 -25.11 18.31 -38.75
N LEU A 330 -25.84 17.28 -38.31
CA LEU A 330 -25.29 16.08 -37.67
C LEU A 330 -24.37 15.25 -38.59
N LEU A 331 -24.78 15.02 -39.84
CA LEU A 331 -23.99 14.26 -40.81
C LEU A 331 -22.71 15.03 -41.24
N PRO A 332 -22.76 16.32 -41.62
CA PRO A 332 -21.55 17.13 -41.80
C PRO A 332 -20.60 17.13 -40.60
N SER A 333 -21.14 17.25 -39.38
CA SER A 333 -20.36 17.16 -38.13
C SER A 333 -19.63 15.81 -38.01
N ALA A 334 -20.31 14.71 -38.33
CA ALA A 334 -19.73 13.37 -38.32
C ALA A 334 -18.67 13.16 -39.42
N ILE A 335 -18.88 13.72 -40.63
CA ILE A 335 -17.89 13.67 -41.72
C ILE A 335 -16.63 14.46 -41.34
N ASN A 336 -16.78 15.71 -40.87
CA ASN A 336 -15.66 16.56 -40.44
C ASN A 336 -14.81 15.87 -39.37
N ALA A 337 -15.48 15.40 -38.31
CA ALA A 337 -14.80 14.76 -37.20
C ALA A 337 -14.14 13.42 -37.65
N ALA A 338 -14.79 12.63 -38.52
CA ALA A 338 -14.19 11.41 -39.08
C ALA A 338 -12.94 11.71 -39.93
N CYS A 339 -12.94 12.79 -40.70
CA CYS A 339 -11.79 13.19 -41.51
C CYS A 339 -10.60 13.61 -40.63
N VAL A 340 -10.84 14.43 -39.59
CA VAL A 340 -9.80 14.82 -38.61
C VAL A 340 -9.19 13.57 -37.96
N ALA A 341 -10.02 12.62 -37.55
CA ALA A 341 -9.54 11.43 -36.85
C ALA A 341 -9.01 10.32 -37.78
N LEU A 342 -9.16 10.45 -39.10
CA LEU A 342 -8.40 9.67 -40.10
C LEU A 342 -6.98 10.22 -40.26
N VAL A 343 -6.77 11.54 -40.14
CA VAL A 343 -5.43 12.15 -40.07
C VAL A 343 -4.72 11.71 -38.80
N ASP A 344 -5.39 11.81 -37.65
CA ASP A 344 -4.88 11.41 -36.32
C ASP A 344 -4.45 9.93 -36.31
N ALA A 345 -5.23 9.06 -36.94
CA ALA A 345 -4.93 7.63 -37.11
C ALA A 345 -3.95 7.31 -38.27
N GLY A 346 -3.35 8.32 -38.92
CA GLY A 346 -2.35 8.13 -39.98
C GLY A 346 -2.85 7.43 -41.25
N ILE A 347 -4.15 7.41 -41.52
CA ILE A 347 -4.71 6.71 -42.68
C ILE A 347 -4.41 7.49 -43.97
N PRO A 348 -3.79 6.88 -45.00
CA PRO A 348 -3.50 7.56 -46.26
C PRO A 348 -4.76 8.09 -46.96
N MET A 349 -4.80 9.39 -47.26
CA MET A 349 -5.89 10.07 -47.96
C MET A 349 -5.39 10.88 -49.16
N LYS A 350 -6.20 10.95 -50.22
CA LYS A 350 -5.94 11.70 -51.46
C LYS A 350 -5.98 13.21 -51.23
N HIS A 351 -6.90 13.64 -50.37
CA HIS A 351 -7.11 15.03 -49.95
C HIS A 351 -7.91 15.03 -48.65
N LEU A 352 -7.79 16.11 -47.88
CA LEU A 352 -8.70 16.38 -46.77
C LEU A 352 -10.11 16.69 -47.30
N ALA A 353 -11.13 16.54 -46.46
CA ALA A 353 -12.50 16.88 -46.79
C ALA A 353 -13.15 17.74 -45.71
N VAL A 354 -14.03 18.65 -46.15
CA VAL A 354 -14.75 19.60 -45.30
C VAL A 354 -16.23 19.55 -45.67
N ALA A 355 -17.09 19.21 -44.71
CA ALA A 355 -18.52 19.07 -44.86
C ALA A 355 -19.29 20.19 -44.15
N ILE A 356 -20.28 20.77 -44.83
CA ILE A 356 -21.09 21.90 -44.36
C ILE A 356 -22.57 21.61 -44.65
N CYS A 357 -23.46 21.95 -43.73
CA CYS A 357 -24.90 21.98 -43.98
C CYS A 357 -25.31 23.38 -44.50
N CYS A 358 -26.10 23.43 -45.57
CA CYS A 358 -26.64 24.67 -46.14
C CYS A 358 -28.18 24.61 -46.12
N CYS A 359 -28.82 25.50 -45.37
CA CYS A 359 -30.27 25.56 -45.17
C CYS A 359 -30.87 26.75 -45.95
N VAL A 360 -31.97 26.54 -46.69
CA VAL A 360 -32.63 27.62 -47.46
C VAL A 360 -33.90 28.08 -46.75
N ALA A 361 -33.89 29.33 -46.30
CA ALA A 361 -35.03 29.97 -45.65
C ALA A 361 -36.14 30.35 -46.64
N LYS A 362 -37.37 30.52 -46.14
CA LYS A 362 -38.53 30.97 -46.95
C LYS A 362 -38.36 32.37 -47.56
N SER A 363 -37.36 33.12 -47.14
CA SER A 363 -36.93 34.42 -47.65
C SER A 363 -35.82 34.36 -48.71
N GLY A 364 -35.39 33.17 -49.15
CA GLY A 364 -34.27 32.99 -50.09
C GLY A 364 -32.87 33.13 -49.44
N TYR A 365 -32.81 33.33 -48.12
CA TYR A 365 -31.54 33.43 -47.39
C TYR A 365 -30.94 32.05 -47.09
N VAL A 366 -29.62 31.90 -47.30
CA VAL A 366 -28.88 30.66 -46.99
C VAL A 366 -28.21 30.77 -45.62
N ILE A 367 -28.60 29.88 -44.72
CA ILE A 367 -27.97 29.66 -43.41
C ILE A 367 -26.96 28.52 -43.54
N LEU A 368 -25.77 28.67 -42.97
CA LEU A 368 -24.75 27.62 -42.91
C LEU A 368 -24.74 27.00 -41.52
N ASP A 369 -24.57 25.68 -41.47
CA ASP A 369 -24.50 24.87 -40.25
C ASP A 369 -25.60 25.20 -39.20
N PRO A 370 -26.89 25.09 -39.61
CA PRO A 370 -28.06 25.47 -38.82
C PRO A 370 -28.26 24.62 -37.56
N THR A 371 -28.91 25.21 -36.56
CA THR A 371 -29.41 24.47 -35.39
C THR A 371 -30.58 23.56 -35.76
N LYS A 372 -30.88 22.55 -34.92
CA LYS A 372 -31.99 21.61 -35.13
C LYS A 372 -33.36 22.31 -35.19
N LEU A 373 -33.51 23.40 -34.44
CA LEU A 373 -34.71 24.25 -34.47
C LEU A 373 -34.86 25.03 -35.78
N GLU A 374 -33.75 25.31 -36.46
CA GLU A 374 -33.72 25.97 -37.78
C GLU A 374 -33.95 24.93 -38.90
N GLU A 375 -33.27 23.79 -38.88
CA GLU A 375 -33.48 22.68 -39.84
C GLU A 375 -34.98 22.31 -39.93
N GLN A 376 -35.68 22.22 -38.80
CA GLN A 376 -37.12 21.93 -38.73
C GLN A 376 -38.03 23.03 -39.31
N LYS A 377 -37.53 24.25 -39.52
CA LYS A 377 -38.30 25.41 -40.04
C LYS A 377 -38.06 25.70 -41.53
N MET A 378 -36.99 25.14 -42.12
CA MET A 378 -36.60 25.42 -43.50
C MET A 378 -37.34 24.56 -44.53
N LYS A 379 -37.28 25.01 -45.80
CA LYS A 379 -37.95 24.36 -46.94
C LYS A 379 -37.16 23.18 -47.50
N ALA A 380 -35.83 23.30 -47.45
CA ALA A 380 -34.87 22.30 -47.88
C ALA A 380 -33.48 22.61 -47.29
N PHE A 381 -32.62 21.60 -47.24
CA PHE A 381 -31.20 21.75 -46.90
C PHE A 381 -30.32 20.81 -47.73
N ALA A 382 -29.04 21.16 -47.86
CA ALA A 382 -28.03 20.41 -48.59
C ALA A 382 -26.80 20.18 -47.73
N TYR A 383 -26.39 18.92 -47.57
CA TYR A 383 -25.09 18.56 -47.03
C TYR A 383 -24.07 18.56 -48.17
N LEU A 384 -23.07 19.43 -48.11
CA LEU A 384 -22.07 19.63 -49.16
C LEU A 384 -20.67 19.30 -48.63
N VAL A 385 -19.94 18.41 -49.30
CA VAL A 385 -18.60 17.97 -48.90
C VAL A 385 -17.56 18.37 -49.96
N PHE A 386 -16.63 19.26 -49.58
CA PHE A 386 -15.62 19.82 -50.47
C PHE A 386 -14.22 19.23 -50.21
N PRO A 387 -13.38 19.05 -51.24
CA PRO A 387 -11.98 18.68 -51.07
C PRO A 387 -11.16 19.91 -50.64
N ASN A 388 -10.39 19.75 -49.56
CA ASN A 388 -9.37 20.71 -49.15
C ASN A 388 -8.05 20.29 -49.81
N SER A 389 -7.75 20.91 -50.95
CA SER A 389 -6.50 20.73 -51.68
C SER A 389 -5.33 21.44 -50.99
N VAL A 390 -4.14 20.86 -51.12
CA VAL A 390 -2.89 21.60 -50.89
C VAL A 390 -2.70 22.51 -52.09
N HIS A 391 -2.78 23.83 -51.89
CA HIS A 391 -2.46 24.77 -52.95
C HIS A 391 -0.97 24.61 -53.34
N SER A 392 -0.72 24.42 -54.63
CA SER A 392 0.60 24.14 -55.17
C SER A 392 1.56 25.33 -55.00
N VAL A 393 2.77 25.07 -54.50
CA VAL A 393 3.87 26.05 -54.48
C VAL A 393 4.53 26.08 -55.87
N LEU A 394 3.79 26.54 -56.87
CA LEU A 394 4.27 26.82 -58.23
C LEU A 394 3.65 28.13 -58.75
N PRO A 395 4.36 28.93 -59.58
CA PRO A 395 3.84 30.17 -60.14
C PRO A 395 2.70 29.95 -61.13
N GLU A 396 2.01 31.04 -61.51
CA GLU A 396 1.00 31.04 -62.56
C GLU A 396 1.60 30.63 -63.92
N GLY A 397 1.38 29.39 -64.35
CA GLY A 397 1.81 28.91 -65.66
C GLY A 397 1.60 27.42 -65.89
N SER A 398 1.04 27.07 -67.06
CA SER A 398 0.91 25.70 -67.61
C SER A 398 0.19 24.63 -66.76
N LEU A 399 -1.13 24.53 -66.95
CA LEU A 399 -1.90 23.32 -66.65
C LEU A 399 -1.67 22.25 -67.74
N ARG A 400 -1.19 21.04 -67.37
CA ARG A 400 -1.65 19.71 -67.87
C ARG A 400 -0.73 18.56 -67.46
N VAL A 401 -1.30 17.54 -66.82
CA VAL A 401 -0.78 16.16 -66.82
C VAL A 401 -1.97 15.21 -66.99
N GLN A 402 -1.88 14.28 -67.95
CA GLN A 402 -2.78 13.12 -68.15
C GLN A 402 -4.31 13.35 -68.08
N GLY A 403 -4.83 14.27 -68.90
CA GLY A 403 -6.21 14.19 -69.44
C GLY A 403 -7.39 14.58 -68.54
N GLU A 404 -7.37 14.20 -67.26
CA GLU A 404 -8.39 14.59 -66.28
C GLU A 404 -8.16 16.03 -65.77
N PRO A 405 -9.18 16.90 -65.76
CA PRO A 405 -9.06 18.22 -65.14
C PRO A 405 -8.97 18.08 -63.62
N LEU A 406 -8.13 18.91 -62.97
CA LEU A 406 -8.03 18.94 -61.51
C LEU A 406 -9.29 19.57 -60.90
N GLN A 407 -10.31 18.74 -60.70
CA GLN A 407 -11.66 19.18 -60.35
C GLN A 407 -11.67 19.90 -59.01
N HIS A 408 -11.99 21.20 -59.03
CA HIS A 408 -12.46 21.95 -57.86
C HIS A 408 -13.95 21.61 -57.61
N GLY A 409 -14.23 20.31 -57.57
CA GLY A 409 -15.56 19.69 -57.54
C GLY A 409 -16.01 19.33 -56.13
N ILE A 410 -17.25 18.86 -56.03
CA ILE A 410 -17.85 18.41 -54.76
C ILE A 410 -17.62 16.89 -54.60
N ILE A 411 -17.16 16.46 -53.43
CA ILE A 411 -16.92 15.03 -53.12
C ILE A 411 -18.25 14.29 -52.97
N THR A 412 -19.20 14.91 -52.28
CA THR A 412 -20.50 14.34 -51.95
C THR A 412 -21.51 15.47 -51.71
N SER A 413 -22.72 15.28 -52.21
CA SER A 413 -23.86 16.18 -52.00
C SER A 413 -25.08 15.35 -51.61
N ALA A 414 -25.84 15.79 -50.61
CA ALA A 414 -27.09 15.16 -50.20
C ALA A 414 -28.14 16.22 -49.85
N THR A 415 -29.13 16.39 -50.73
CA THR A 415 -30.22 17.36 -50.59
C THR A 415 -31.46 16.73 -49.97
N HIS A 416 -32.02 17.38 -48.94
CA HIS A 416 -33.24 16.98 -48.27
C HIS A 416 -34.31 18.08 -48.45
N GLY A 417 -35.56 17.69 -48.74
CA GLY A 417 -36.64 18.64 -49.05
C GLY A 417 -36.64 19.12 -50.51
N LYS A 418 -37.47 20.14 -50.83
CA LYS A 418 -37.64 20.66 -52.20
C LYS A 418 -36.83 21.96 -52.41
N MET A 419 -35.60 21.81 -52.88
CA MET A 419 -34.70 22.90 -53.28
C MET A 419 -34.87 23.21 -54.79
N SER A 420 -34.72 24.48 -55.21
CA SER A 420 -34.59 24.80 -56.64
C SER A 420 -33.14 24.65 -57.12
N VAL A 421 -32.92 24.68 -58.44
CA VAL A 421 -31.58 24.61 -59.03
C VAL A 421 -30.75 25.83 -58.62
N ASP A 422 -31.36 27.02 -58.63
CA ASP A 422 -30.70 28.29 -58.27
C ASP A 422 -30.40 28.35 -56.76
N ASP A 423 -31.35 27.92 -55.92
CA ASP A 423 -31.13 27.76 -54.47
C ASP A 423 -29.92 26.84 -54.20
N TYR A 424 -29.81 25.73 -54.94
CA TYR A 424 -28.74 24.74 -54.76
C TYR A 424 -27.37 25.28 -55.20
N PHE A 425 -27.28 25.98 -56.34
CA PHE A 425 -26.03 26.63 -56.74
C PHE A 425 -25.62 27.73 -55.75
N TYR A 426 -26.58 28.52 -55.25
CA TYR A 426 -26.29 29.53 -54.22
C TYR A 426 -25.81 28.90 -52.90
N CYS A 427 -26.37 27.76 -52.49
CA CYS A 427 -25.82 26.96 -51.39
C CYS A 427 -24.39 26.45 -51.70
N LEU A 428 -24.12 26.03 -52.94
CA LEU A 428 -22.82 25.51 -53.35
C LEU A 428 -21.71 26.58 -53.28
N ASP A 429 -21.99 27.80 -53.72
CA ASP A 429 -21.03 28.92 -53.63
C ASP A 429 -20.82 29.39 -52.19
N ARG A 430 -21.90 29.51 -51.40
CA ARG A 430 -21.81 29.86 -49.96
C ARG A 430 -21.06 28.79 -49.17
N GLY A 431 -21.33 27.51 -49.43
CA GLY A 431 -20.61 26.37 -48.86
C GLY A 431 -19.13 26.36 -49.23
N ARG A 432 -18.79 26.60 -50.51
CA ARG A 432 -17.40 26.70 -51.01
C ARG A 432 -16.63 27.83 -50.33
N ALA A 433 -17.25 29.00 -50.17
CA ALA A 433 -16.63 30.15 -49.51
C ALA A 433 -16.36 29.90 -48.01
N ALA A 434 -17.23 29.15 -47.33
CA ALA A 434 -17.04 28.76 -45.94
C ALA A 434 -16.04 27.60 -45.78
N SER A 435 -16.05 26.62 -46.69
CA SER A 435 -15.13 25.48 -46.63
C SER A 435 -13.67 25.90 -46.81
N ALA A 436 -13.40 26.96 -47.59
CA ALA A 436 -12.06 27.56 -47.69
C ALA A 436 -11.55 28.09 -46.34
N LYS A 437 -12.36 28.88 -45.61
CA LYS A 437 -11.98 29.43 -44.29
C LYS A 437 -11.73 28.31 -43.26
N LEU A 438 -12.57 27.28 -43.26
CA LEU A 438 -12.40 26.10 -42.40
C LEU A 438 -11.18 25.26 -42.78
N SER A 439 -10.89 25.14 -44.08
CA SER A 439 -9.70 24.45 -44.61
C SER A 439 -8.39 25.10 -44.15
N ASP A 440 -8.33 26.44 -44.16
CA ASP A 440 -7.16 27.19 -43.68
C ASP A 440 -6.98 27.07 -42.16
N PHE A 441 -8.07 27.10 -41.40
CA PHE A 441 -8.04 26.86 -39.96
C PHE A 441 -7.50 25.45 -39.63
N LEU A 442 -8.01 24.41 -40.30
CA LEU A 442 -7.50 23.04 -40.15
C LEU A 442 -6.00 22.95 -40.49
N ARG A 443 -5.56 23.59 -41.60
CA ARG A 443 -4.17 23.56 -42.06
C ARG A 443 -3.20 24.18 -41.04
N ARG A 444 -3.55 25.32 -40.45
CA ARG A 444 -2.70 26.00 -39.45
C ARG A 444 -2.50 25.17 -38.18
N ASN A 445 -3.55 24.51 -37.69
CA ASN A 445 -3.46 23.68 -36.47
C ASN A 445 -2.64 22.40 -36.69
N LEU A 446 -2.58 21.88 -37.92
CA LEU A 446 -1.80 20.69 -38.27
C LEU A 446 -0.31 20.96 -38.57
N GLN A 447 0.13 22.23 -38.62
CA GLN A 447 1.49 22.60 -39.04
C GLN A 447 2.46 22.95 -37.89
N LEU A 448 2.04 22.87 -36.63
CA LEU A 448 2.85 23.26 -35.46
C LEU A 448 3.88 22.19 -35.01
N HIS A 449 4.73 21.72 -35.93
CA HIS A 449 5.97 21.00 -35.58
C HIS A 449 7.07 21.18 -36.64
N PRO A 450 8.06 22.07 -36.40
CA PRO A 450 9.39 21.96 -36.96
C PRO A 450 10.44 21.61 -35.90
N THR A 451 11.30 20.65 -36.24
CA THR A 451 12.45 20.16 -35.49
C THR A 451 13.45 21.24 -35.03
N ASN A 452 13.87 21.22 -33.75
CA ASN A 452 15.23 21.61 -33.35
C ASN A 452 15.60 21.11 -31.93
N PRO A 453 16.58 20.20 -31.74
CA PRO A 453 16.84 19.52 -30.47
C PRO A 453 17.92 20.20 -29.61
N SER A 454 17.77 21.49 -29.28
CA SER A 454 18.68 22.16 -28.34
C SER A 454 18.02 23.32 -27.60
N LYS A 455 18.15 23.34 -26.26
CA LYS A 455 17.56 24.30 -25.30
C LYS A 455 16.03 24.26 -25.17
N ALA A 456 15.54 23.35 -24.33
CA ALA A 456 14.23 23.45 -23.70
C ALA A 456 14.33 23.05 -22.22
N GLY A 457 13.63 23.77 -21.34
CA GLY A 457 13.42 23.37 -19.94
C GLY A 457 12.30 22.32 -19.80
N PRO A 458 11.86 21.99 -18.58
CA PRO A 458 10.72 21.07 -18.39
C PRO A 458 9.46 21.62 -19.07
N PRO A 459 8.68 20.78 -19.78
CA PRO A 459 7.53 21.24 -20.54
C PRO A 459 6.39 21.71 -19.64
N SER A 460 6.02 22.99 -19.75
CA SER A 460 4.85 23.55 -19.07
C SER A 460 3.53 23.05 -19.68
N ASN A 461 2.53 22.80 -18.83
CA ASN A 461 1.21 22.25 -19.19
C ASN A 461 0.50 23.01 -20.33
N ASN A 462 0.46 22.43 -21.54
CA ASN A 462 -0.26 22.99 -22.70
C ASN A 462 -1.63 22.31 -22.95
N ILE A 463 -2.48 22.28 -21.91
CA ILE A 463 -3.93 22.02 -22.06
C ILE A 463 -4.66 23.27 -22.61
N SER A 464 -4.02 24.43 -22.54
CA SER A 464 -4.52 25.76 -22.95
C SER A 464 -4.83 25.91 -24.45
N VAL A 465 -4.14 25.19 -25.34
CA VAL A 465 -4.18 25.45 -26.79
C VAL A 465 -5.56 25.12 -27.42
N LEU A 466 -6.29 24.14 -26.87
CA LEU A 466 -7.65 23.81 -27.35
C LEU A 466 -8.78 24.54 -26.61
N GLN A 467 -8.49 25.27 -25.52
CA GLN A 467 -9.50 26.03 -24.77
C GLN A 467 -9.74 27.43 -25.36
N ASN A 468 -8.77 28.01 -26.08
CA ASN A 468 -8.88 29.34 -26.70
C ASN A 468 -9.44 29.32 -28.15
N LEU A 469 -10.20 28.30 -28.52
CA LEU A 469 -10.90 28.23 -29.80
C LEU A 469 -12.23 29.00 -29.77
N THR A 470 -12.11 30.33 -29.91
CA THR A 470 -13.26 31.23 -30.14
C THR A 470 -12.95 32.27 -31.22
N MET A 471 -13.49 32.04 -32.41
CA MET A 471 -13.82 33.09 -33.38
C MET A 471 -15.34 33.21 -33.43
N PRO A 472 -15.94 34.37 -33.12
CA PRO A 472 -17.36 34.56 -33.36
C PRO A 472 -17.58 34.83 -34.85
N ILE A 473 -18.15 33.86 -35.58
CA ILE A 473 -18.81 34.16 -36.86
C ILE A 473 -20.15 34.80 -36.50
N THR A 474 -20.17 36.11 -36.27
CA THR A 474 -21.44 36.82 -36.01
C THR A 474 -22.30 36.80 -37.26
N ALA A 475 -23.61 36.61 -37.07
CA ALA A 475 -24.60 36.58 -38.15
C ALA A 475 -24.93 38.00 -38.69
N THR A 476 -23.90 38.82 -38.92
CA THR A 476 -24.00 40.26 -39.21
C THR A 476 -23.43 40.67 -40.57
N ASP A 477 -22.62 39.82 -41.22
CA ASP A 477 -22.07 40.06 -42.56
C ASP A 477 -23.13 39.85 -43.67
N ASN A 478 -24.25 40.56 -43.57
CA ASN A 478 -25.29 40.62 -44.60
C ASN A 478 -26.16 41.89 -44.51
N ARG A 479 -25.52 43.06 -44.38
CA ARG A 479 -26.10 44.38 -44.72
C ARG A 479 -25.05 45.32 -45.31
N PHE A 480 -24.85 45.23 -46.62
CA PHE A 480 -24.43 46.37 -47.44
C PHE A 480 -25.10 46.27 -48.83
N ALA A 481 -26.09 47.13 -49.04
CA ALA A 481 -26.57 47.53 -50.36
C ALA A 481 -26.17 49.00 -50.56
N MET A 482 -26.00 49.46 -51.81
CA MET A 482 -25.33 50.74 -52.08
C MET A 482 -26.18 51.99 -51.79
N GLN A 483 -25.57 52.94 -51.07
CA GLN A 483 -25.73 54.41 -51.05
C GLN A 483 -24.89 54.92 -49.86
N GLY A 484 -24.24 56.09 -49.85
CA GLY A 484 -24.02 57.12 -50.87
C GLY A 484 -23.61 58.45 -50.19
N SER A 485 -22.64 59.19 -50.75
CA SER A 485 -22.27 60.60 -50.45
C SER A 485 -21.90 61.06 -49.01
N GLU A 486 -20.73 61.71 -48.93
CA GLU A 486 -20.44 62.98 -48.23
C GLU A 486 -20.38 63.13 -46.67
N GLU A 487 -19.16 63.45 -46.22
CA GLU A 487 -18.71 64.60 -45.38
C GLU A 487 -19.32 65.04 -44.02
N ALA A 488 -18.38 65.46 -43.15
CA ALA A 488 -18.39 66.62 -42.23
C ALA A 488 -19.01 66.60 -40.80
N GLU A 489 -18.10 66.90 -39.84
CA GLU A 489 -18.19 67.87 -38.73
C GLU A 489 -19.28 67.85 -37.60
N ALA A 490 -18.79 67.53 -36.39
CA ALA A 490 -18.70 68.42 -35.21
C ALA A 490 -19.90 68.70 -34.24
N ALA A 491 -19.47 68.78 -32.96
CA ALA A 491 -19.92 69.72 -31.89
C ALA A 491 -21.11 69.42 -30.93
N LYS A 492 -20.71 69.17 -29.66
CA LYS A 492 -21.19 69.79 -28.39
C LYS A 492 -22.41 69.26 -27.58
N SER A 493 -22.11 69.15 -26.27
CA SER A 493 -22.85 69.56 -25.05
C SER A 493 -24.00 68.73 -24.42
N SER A 494 -23.62 68.12 -23.28
CA SER A 494 -24.22 68.25 -21.91
C SER A 494 -25.54 67.57 -21.50
N ASN A 495 -25.44 66.89 -20.34
CA ASN A 495 -26.50 66.45 -19.40
C ASN A 495 -27.46 65.33 -19.92
N GLN A 496 -28.00 64.42 -19.09
CA GLN A 496 -28.01 64.28 -17.62
C GLN A 496 -28.08 62.79 -17.20
N PHE A 497 -27.59 62.43 -15.99
CA PHE A 497 -27.65 61.07 -15.38
C PHE A 497 -28.94 60.89 -14.53
N PRO A 498 -29.26 59.69 -13.94
CA PRO A 498 -28.63 58.35 -14.01
C PRO A 498 -29.62 57.22 -14.44
N ILE A 499 -29.27 55.91 -14.55
CA ILE A 499 -29.26 54.89 -13.46
C ILE A 499 -28.71 53.53 -13.97
N SER A 500 -28.25 52.68 -13.03
CA SER A 500 -27.95 51.23 -13.11
C SER A 500 -26.61 50.73 -13.68
N ARG A 501 -25.70 50.44 -12.72
CA ARG A 501 -24.92 49.19 -12.51
C ARG A 501 -25.20 48.01 -13.46
N LEU A 502 -24.24 47.12 -13.77
CA LEU A 502 -22.77 47.19 -13.74
C LEU A 502 -22.25 45.92 -14.46
N GLN A 503 -21.38 46.04 -15.46
CA GLN A 503 -20.48 44.97 -15.88
C GLN A 503 -19.06 45.31 -15.42
N SER A 504 -18.25 44.30 -15.13
CA SER A 504 -16.80 44.48 -14.97
C SER A 504 -16.05 43.38 -15.71
N SER A 505 -15.14 43.79 -16.59
CA SER A 505 -14.25 42.91 -17.33
C SER A 505 -12.95 43.66 -17.66
N CYS A 506 -11.82 42.99 -17.45
CA CYS A 506 -10.50 43.29 -18.04
C CYS A 506 -9.70 44.53 -17.54
N ILE A 507 -8.47 44.24 -17.07
CA ILE A 507 -7.12 44.72 -17.52
C ILE A 507 -7.04 45.81 -18.62
N PRO A 508 -5.89 46.53 -18.82
CA PRO A 508 -4.53 46.33 -18.26
C PRO A 508 -3.76 47.62 -17.82
N LEU A 509 -2.49 47.51 -17.37
CA LEU A 509 -1.29 47.97 -18.13
C LEU A 509 0.06 47.83 -17.36
N ASN A 510 1.15 47.79 -18.13
CA ASN A 510 2.56 47.89 -17.70
C ASN A 510 2.90 49.37 -17.28
N ASN A 511 4.06 49.74 -16.71
CA ASN A 511 5.38 49.10 -16.67
C ASN A 511 6.33 49.72 -15.59
N LYS A 512 7.55 49.15 -15.47
CA LYS A 512 8.85 49.77 -15.08
C LYS A 512 9.33 49.85 -13.61
N ASP A 513 10.53 49.25 -13.44
CA ASP A 513 11.78 49.72 -12.80
C ASP A 513 11.97 49.81 -11.25
N PHE A 514 12.79 48.87 -10.74
CA PHE A 514 13.87 48.88 -9.69
C PHE A 514 13.97 49.95 -8.55
N PRO A 515 14.75 49.71 -7.46
CA PRO A 515 15.42 48.49 -6.94
C PRO A 515 14.84 48.06 -5.55
N GLU A 516 15.02 46.88 -4.95
CA GLU A 516 16.20 46.01 -4.66
C GLU A 516 17.16 46.52 -3.57
N THR A 517 17.24 45.85 -2.40
CA THR A 517 18.47 45.37 -1.69
C THR A 517 18.25 45.04 -0.19
N MET A 518 18.92 43.97 0.30
CA MET A 518 19.38 43.72 1.70
C MET A 518 18.31 43.65 2.84
N SER A 519 18.54 43.01 4.00
CA SER A 519 19.49 41.97 4.46
C SER A 519 19.00 41.42 5.82
N SER A 520 19.62 40.34 6.35
CA SER A 520 19.64 39.96 7.79
C SER A 520 18.28 39.65 8.48
N SER A 521 18.19 39.09 9.68
CA SER A 521 18.88 37.97 10.35
C SER A 521 18.09 37.61 11.63
N SER A 522 18.40 36.48 12.28
CA SER A 522 18.31 36.24 13.75
C SER A 522 17.01 36.53 14.55
N GLN A 523 16.66 35.57 15.43
CA GLN A 523 16.01 35.76 16.75
C GLN A 523 14.58 36.36 16.75
N SER A 524 13.52 35.57 17.02
CA SER A 524 13.09 35.08 18.34
C SER A 524 12.66 36.18 19.33
N GLN A 525 11.35 36.28 19.60
CA GLN A 525 10.78 36.03 20.95
C GLN A 525 9.25 35.99 20.94
N VAL A 526 8.68 35.45 22.01
CA VAL A 526 7.24 35.39 22.31
C VAL A 526 6.86 36.60 23.17
N PRO A 527 5.67 37.18 22.99
CA PRO A 527 4.88 37.59 24.15
C PRO A 527 3.53 36.86 24.22
N SER A 528 3.22 36.31 25.39
CA SER A 528 1.91 35.75 25.71
C SER A 528 0.98 36.83 26.27
N SER A 529 -0.26 36.90 25.80
CA SER A 529 -1.37 37.56 26.49
C SER A 529 -2.50 36.56 26.73
N GLY A 530 -2.96 36.45 27.98
CA GLY A 530 -3.97 35.47 28.41
C GLY A 530 -5.28 36.12 28.88
N LEU A 531 -6.14 35.28 29.49
CA LEU A 531 -7.42 35.63 30.16
C LEU A 531 -8.52 36.14 29.19
N ARG A 532 -9.64 35.43 28.99
CA ARG A 532 -10.58 34.94 30.01
C ARG A 532 -11.51 33.83 29.49
N ASN A 533 -12.08 33.04 30.42
CA ASN A 533 -13.33 32.30 30.21
C ASN A 533 -14.53 33.27 30.11
N PRO A 534 -15.64 32.83 29.50
CA PRO A 534 -16.80 32.57 30.35
C PRO A 534 -17.56 31.27 30.02
N ASN A 535 -18.00 30.58 31.08
CA ASN A 535 -19.31 29.92 31.08
C ASN A 535 -20.33 30.96 31.57
N PRO A 536 -21.62 30.85 31.19
CA PRO A 536 -22.53 30.13 32.09
C PRO A 536 -23.44 29.12 31.36
N SER A 537 -24.28 28.43 32.14
CA SER A 537 -25.33 27.51 31.72
C SER A 537 -26.61 28.25 31.28
N ASP A 538 -27.55 27.50 30.67
CA ASP A 538 -28.95 27.30 31.13
C ASP A 538 -29.77 26.63 30.01
N SER A 539 -30.21 25.37 30.18
CA SER A 539 -31.54 24.94 30.69
C SER A 539 -32.70 25.28 29.73
N LEU A 540 -33.21 24.34 28.91
CA LEU A 540 -34.12 23.20 29.23
C LEU A 540 -35.62 23.50 28.94
N SER A 541 -36.09 23.07 27.77
CA SER A 541 -37.40 22.41 27.52
C SER A 541 -37.47 22.03 26.03
N SER A 542 -37.86 20.84 25.53
CA SER A 542 -38.71 19.71 25.98
C SER A 542 -40.19 19.82 25.58
N ASP A 543 -40.54 19.19 24.44
CA ASP A 543 -41.83 18.56 24.10
C ASP A 543 -41.82 18.13 22.59
N ASN A 544 -42.43 17.03 22.12
CA ASN A 544 -42.99 15.88 22.86
C ASN A 544 -42.96 14.57 22.02
N VAL A 545 -42.22 13.57 22.53
CA VAL A 545 -42.53 12.12 22.64
C VAL A 545 -43.35 11.38 21.56
N LYS A 546 -42.75 10.31 20.98
CA LYS A 546 -43.21 8.91 21.18
C LYS A 546 -42.12 7.83 20.94
N GLN A 547 -42.18 6.78 21.76
CA GLN A 547 -41.33 5.57 21.87
C GLN A 547 -41.90 4.42 21.01
N ALA A 548 -41.33 3.21 20.81
CA ALA A 548 -39.99 2.57 20.88
C ALA A 548 -40.12 1.26 20.02
N THR A 549 -39.23 0.26 19.87
CA THR A 549 -38.53 -0.65 20.85
C THR A 549 -37.39 -1.44 20.13
N THR A 550 -36.90 -2.56 20.69
CA THR A 550 -35.54 -3.10 20.44
C THR A 550 -35.48 -4.63 20.23
N PHE A 551 -34.48 -5.09 19.46
CA PHE A 551 -34.00 -6.49 19.29
C PHE A 551 -34.94 -7.49 18.57
N PRO A 552 -34.44 -8.67 18.12
CA PRO A 552 -33.05 -9.12 17.94
C PRO A 552 -32.71 -9.44 16.45
N PHE A 553 -31.47 -9.85 16.18
CA PHE A 553 -31.12 -10.64 14.98
C PHE A 553 -30.40 -11.91 15.40
N GLN A 554 -30.84 -13.06 14.87
CA GLN A 554 -30.39 -14.39 15.27
C GLN A 554 -30.14 -15.22 14.01
N PHE A 555 -28.92 -15.78 13.87
CA PHE A 555 -28.59 -16.66 12.74
C PHE A 555 -29.19 -18.05 12.95
N PRO A 556 -29.99 -18.58 12.00
CA PRO A 556 -30.34 -19.99 12.00
C PRO A 556 -29.17 -20.82 11.48
N SER A 557 -28.82 -21.88 12.20
CA SER A 557 -27.90 -22.91 11.73
C SER A 557 -28.60 -23.88 10.78
N SER A 558 -28.03 -24.11 9.60
CA SER A 558 -28.28 -25.33 8.83
C SER A 558 -26.95 -26.02 8.53
N GLY A 559 -26.87 -27.30 8.89
CA GLY A 559 -25.80 -28.19 8.44
C GLY A 559 -26.36 -29.10 7.36
N LEU A 560 -25.61 -29.26 6.28
CA LEU A 560 -25.84 -30.31 5.29
C LEU A 560 -24.69 -31.31 5.40
N LYS A 561 -25.04 -32.58 5.43
CA LYS A 561 -24.11 -33.70 5.27
C LYS A 561 -24.03 -34.08 3.80
N ASP A 562 -22.99 -34.82 3.49
CA ASP A 562 -22.69 -35.37 2.18
C ASP A 562 -23.81 -36.28 1.66
N ALA A 563 -24.06 -36.19 0.36
CA ALA A 563 -24.68 -37.24 -0.42
C ALA A 563 -23.94 -37.31 -1.76
N GLU A 564 -23.38 -38.48 -2.08
CA GLU A 564 -22.83 -38.77 -3.39
C GLU A 564 -23.98 -38.91 -4.40
N GLN A 565 -23.75 -38.53 -5.66
CA GLN A 565 -24.07 -39.45 -6.74
C GLN A 565 -23.37 -39.10 -8.05
N SER A 566 -22.95 -40.16 -8.74
CA SER A 566 -22.42 -40.18 -10.08
C SER A 566 -23.44 -40.79 -11.03
N GLU A 567 -23.61 -40.23 -12.22
CA GLU A 567 -23.99 -40.92 -13.46
C GLU A 567 -23.61 -39.98 -14.61
N VAL A 568 -22.87 -40.37 -15.66
CA VAL A 568 -22.91 -41.58 -16.50
C VAL A 568 -24.23 -41.70 -17.25
N THR A 569 -24.28 -41.05 -18.41
CA THR A 569 -25.28 -41.34 -19.44
C THR A 569 -24.75 -42.44 -20.37
N ASP A 570 -25.43 -43.58 -20.39
CA ASP A 570 -25.55 -44.39 -21.60
C ASP A 570 -27.00 -44.89 -21.74
N LYS A 571 -27.35 -45.47 -22.89
CA LYS A 571 -28.73 -45.75 -23.30
C LYS A 571 -29.11 -47.22 -23.02
N THR A 572 -30.32 -47.48 -22.48
CA THR A 572 -31.46 -48.05 -23.25
C THR A 572 -32.71 -48.33 -22.39
N GLU A 573 -33.85 -47.84 -22.89
CA GLU A 573 -35.20 -48.46 -22.99
C GLU A 573 -35.98 -49.13 -21.82
N ALA A 574 -37.28 -48.72 -21.76
CA ALA A 574 -38.52 -49.51 -21.53
C ALA A 574 -39.11 -49.78 -20.12
N GLY A 575 -40.25 -49.11 -19.84
CA GLY A 575 -41.41 -49.60 -19.05
C GLY A 575 -41.32 -49.61 -17.50
N GLU A 576 -42.42 -49.64 -16.72
CA GLU A 576 -43.82 -49.24 -16.96
C GLU A 576 -44.60 -49.08 -15.61
N THR A 577 -45.57 -48.16 -15.51
CA THR A 577 -46.68 -48.04 -14.50
C THR A 577 -46.48 -47.95 -12.96
N ILE A 578 -46.96 -46.81 -12.43
CA ILE A 578 -47.65 -46.43 -11.15
C ILE A 578 -48.66 -47.45 -10.52
N PRO A 579 -49.32 -47.24 -9.31
CA PRO A 579 -49.27 -46.17 -8.27
C PRO A 579 -49.43 -46.57 -6.74
N SER A 580 -49.40 -45.57 -5.82
CA SER A 580 -50.20 -45.42 -4.54
C SER A 580 -49.94 -46.37 -3.32
N GLN A 581 -50.28 -46.10 -2.03
CA GLN A 581 -50.75 -44.95 -1.20
C GLN A 581 -50.45 -45.26 0.33
N THR A 582 -50.52 -44.35 1.33
CA THR A 582 -51.72 -44.06 2.20
C THR A 582 -51.36 -43.07 3.37
N GLN A 583 -52.36 -42.42 4.02
CA GLN A 583 -52.25 -41.44 5.15
C GLN A 583 -52.22 -42.11 6.57
N VAL A 584 -52.35 -41.52 7.80
CA VAL A 584 -53.12 -40.37 8.41
C VAL A 584 -52.45 -39.85 9.76
N PRO A 585 -52.96 -38.80 10.48
CA PRO A 585 -52.19 -37.96 11.45
C PRO A 585 -52.71 -37.95 12.92
N LEU A 586 -52.28 -37.00 13.79
CA LEU A 586 -53.11 -36.34 14.86
C LEU A 586 -52.54 -35.02 15.49
N LEU A 587 -53.23 -34.46 16.52
CA LEU A 587 -53.20 -33.09 17.12
C LEU A 587 -52.59 -33.04 18.56
N GLY A 588 -52.39 -31.91 19.29
CA GLY A 588 -52.48 -30.45 18.99
C GLY A 588 -53.01 -29.56 20.16
N MET A 589 -52.60 -28.27 20.24
CA MET A 589 -53.09 -27.16 21.16
C MET A 589 -52.72 -27.31 22.68
N GLN A 590 -52.77 -26.33 23.63
CA GLN A 590 -52.76 -24.83 23.68
C GLN A 590 -52.40 -24.25 25.10
N ASN A 591 -51.91 -22.99 25.15
CA ASN A 591 -52.05 -21.89 26.17
C ASN A 591 -51.74 -21.95 27.70
N GLN A 592 -51.04 -20.87 28.15
CA GLN A 592 -51.21 -19.97 29.33
C GLN A 592 -51.14 -20.43 30.82
N GLU A 593 -50.36 -19.70 31.66
CA GLU A 593 -50.84 -19.01 32.89
C GLU A 593 -49.81 -18.04 33.57
N GLN A 594 -50.29 -17.22 34.52
CA GLN A 594 -49.62 -16.29 35.47
C GLN A 594 -50.65 -16.02 36.63
N PRO A 595 -50.37 -15.43 37.83
CA PRO A 595 -49.29 -14.47 38.20
C PRO A 595 -48.75 -14.57 39.69
N LYS A 596 -48.10 -13.49 40.19
CA LYS A 596 -48.36 -12.76 41.48
C LYS A 596 -47.44 -12.82 42.75
N ASP A 597 -47.52 -11.66 43.43
CA ASP A 597 -47.33 -11.29 44.86
C ASP A 597 -45.94 -10.91 45.45
N ASN A 598 -45.99 -10.16 46.57
CA ASN A 598 -44.97 -9.20 47.07
C ASN A 598 -44.33 -9.61 48.42
N ASP A 599 -43.32 -8.86 48.89
CA ASP A 599 -43.46 -7.99 50.10
C ASP A 599 -42.20 -7.14 50.44
N ASP A 600 -42.42 -6.05 51.18
CA ASP A 600 -41.43 -5.05 51.68
C ASP A 600 -40.81 -5.42 53.05
N VAL A 601 -39.70 -4.75 53.46
CA VAL A 601 -39.55 -4.08 54.80
C VAL A 601 -38.27 -3.19 54.89
N LYS A 602 -38.48 -1.87 54.84
CA LYS A 602 -37.96 -0.75 55.68
C LYS A 602 -36.49 -0.63 56.14
N GLN A 603 -35.83 0.43 55.63
CA GLN A 603 -35.26 1.64 56.32
C GLN A 603 -34.76 1.59 57.79
N GLY A 604 -33.65 2.30 58.11
CA GLY A 604 -33.15 2.43 59.50
C GLY A 604 -32.02 3.43 59.88
N THR A 605 -32.03 4.68 59.39
CA THR A 605 -31.51 5.92 60.06
C THR A 605 -30.02 6.09 60.50
N ILE A 606 -29.57 7.36 60.59
CA ILE A 606 -28.22 7.85 60.96
C ILE A 606 -28.16 8.25 62.47
N PRO A 607 -26.98 8.19 63.12
CA PRO A 607 -26.57 9.35 63.93
C PRO A 607 -25.08 9.74 63.75
N SER A 608 -24.77 11.01 64.00
CA SER A 608 -23.43 11.62 63.97
C SER A 608 -23.04 12.19 65.33
N PHE A 609 -21.77 12.05 65.76
CA PHE A 609 -21.17 12.85 66.84
C PHE A 609 -19.66 13.09 66.60
N GLN A 610 -19.01 13.94 67.42
CA GLN A 610 -18.16 15.02 66.88
C GLN A 610 -17.03 15.49 67.83
N VAL A 611 -15.90 15.97 67.25
CA VAL A 611 -14.82 16.85 67.82
C VAL A 611 -13.99 16.33 69.04
N PRO A 612 -12.82 16.94 69.45
CA PRO A 612 -12.28 18.28 69.11
C PRO A 612 -10.80 18.43 68.64
N PHE A 613 -10.50 19.65 68.18
CA PHE A 613 -9.19 20.26 67.86
C PHE A 613 -8.64 21.10 69.04
N PRO A 614 -7.34 21.43 69.08
CA PRO A 614 -6.79 22.72 68.57
C PRO A 614 -5.47 22.55 67.75
N GLY A 615 -4.88 23.50 67.00
CA GLY A 615 -5.11 24.93 66.72
C GLY A 615 -3.81 25.77 66.93
N LEU A 616 -3.50 26.90 66.25
CA LEU A 616 -4.05 27.61 65.07
C LEU A 616 -3.14 28.86 64.74
N LYS A 617 -3.14 29.43 63.50
CA LYS A 617 -2.57 30.77 63.08
C LYS A 617 -1.02 30.89 62.95
N ASN A 618 -0.37 31.83 62.21
CA ASN A 618 -0.76 32.81 61.15
C ASN A 618 0.49 33.41 60.40
N ALA A 619 0.21 34.21 59.34
CA ALA A 619 0.94 35.42 58.86
C ALA A 619 2.22 35.37 57.96
N GLU A 620 2.01 35.75 56.69
CA GLU A 620 2.57 36.94 55.97
C GLU A 620 4.09 37.23 55.80
N GLN A 621 4.47 37.29 54.51
CA GLN A 621 5.29 38.29 53.76
C GLN A 621 6.50 39.02 54.40
N SER A 622 7.63 39.02 53.67
CA SER A 622 8.32 40.26 53.23
C SER A 622 9.42 39.98 52.18
N GLU A 623 9.72 40.96 51.32
CA GLU A 623 10.84 40.96 50.37
C GLU A 623 12.02 41.77 50.94
N VAL A 624 13.28 41.37 50.64
CA VAL A 624 14.45 42.25 50.65
C VAL A 624 15.37 41.89 49.47
N THR A 625 16.04 42.87 48.87
CA THR A 625 16.89 42.72 47.67
C THR A 625 18.33 43.20 47.90
N GLY A 626 19.26 42.65 47.12
CA GLY A 626 20.67 43.09 46.98
C GLY A 626 21.51 41.98 46.34
N LYS A 627 21.90 42.02 45.07
CA LYS A 627 22.79 42.94 44.29
C LYS A 627 24.30 42.68 44.45
N THR A 628 24.92 42.28 43.32
CA THR A 628 26.35 42.41 42.96
C THR A 628 27.36 41.66 43.87
N GLU A 629 28.49 41.14 43.38
CA GLU A 629 29.38 41.63 42.30
C GLU A 629 29.79 40.56 41.25
N GLU A 630 30.50 41.00 40.22
CA GLU A 630 31.14 40.16 39.19
C GLU A 630 32.64 39.98 39.49
N VAL A 631 33.22 38.83 39.14
CA VAL A 631 34.66 38.71 38.83
C VAL A 631 34.83 37.86 37.58
N GLN A 632 35.42 38.45 36.53
CA GLN A 632 35.89 37.73 35.34
C GLN A 632 37.41 37.49 35.41
N THR A 633 37.92 36.73 34.43
CA THR A 633 39.33 36.58 34.02
C THR A 633 40.20 35.60 34.83
N GLN A 634 41.15 34.84 34.23
CA GLN A 634 41.42 34.63 32.79
C GLN A 634 42.07 33.27 32.47
N VAL A 635 41.80 32.81 31.25
CA VAL A 635 42.64 32.02 30.32
C VAL A 635 43.98 31.46 30.84
N SER A 636 44.17 30.15 30.66
CA SER A 636 45.34 29.60 29.94
C SER A 636 45.01 28.23 29.35
N GLN A 637 45.41 28.02 28.08
CA GLN A 637 45.41 26.70 27.44
C GLN A 637 46.78 26.05 27.66
N ASN A 638 46.82 24.72 27.69
CA ASN A 638 47.87 23.96 27.02
C ASN A 638 47.34 22.58 26.65
N GLN A 639 47.82 22.05 25.53
CA GLN A 639 47.53 20.70 25.05
C GLN A 639 48.73 19.82 25.36
N GLU A 640 48.53 18.58 25.81
CA GLU A 640 49.49 17.52 25.52
C GLU A 640 48.84 16.13 25.64
N ALA A 641 49.39 15.17 24.88
CA ALA A 641 49.01 13.77 24.84
C ALA A 641 50.11 12.99 24.09
N PRO A 642 50.16 11.66 24.19
CA PRO A 642 49.92 10.82 25.36
C PRO A 642 51.18 9.99 25.69
N LYS A 643 51.19 9.28 26.84
CA LYS A 643 52.07 8.12 27.05
C LYS A 643 51.36 7.02 27.84
N GLU A 644 51.65 5.79 27.44
CA GLU A 644 51.36 4.56 28.17
C GLU A 644 52.55 4.25 29.10
N ASP A 645 52.29 3.58 30.22
CA ASP A 645 53.19 2.62 30.89
C ASP A 645 52.32 1.78 31.86
N ASN A 646 52.75 0.55 32.17
CA ASN A 646 51.98 -0.47 32.90
C ASN A 646 52.52 -0.73 34.34
N ASP A 647 52.00 -1.79 34.98
CA ASP A 647 52.48 -2.49 36.18
C ASP A 647 52.12 -1.78 37.52
N GLU A 648 51.24 -2.32 38.38
CA GLU A 648 51.46 -3.41 39.38
C GLU A 648 52.39 -2.99 40.56
N GLU A 649 52.13 -3.23 41.86
CA GLU A 649 50.91 -3.50 42.67
C GLU A 649 51.15 -2.79 44.05
N GLU A 650 50.45 -2.92 45.19
CA GLU A 650 49.47 -3.87 45.76
C GLU A 650 48.51 -3.12 46.71
N SER A 651 47.28 -3.62 46.94
CA SER A 651 46.68 -3.57 48.30
C SER A 651 45.55 -4.59 48.51
N ILE A 652 45.82 -5.64 49.29
CA ILE A 652 44.84 -6.62 49.74
C ILE A 652 43.86 -5.95 50.71
N ASN A 653 42.73 -5.52 50.16
CA ASN A 653 41.57 -5.08 50.93
C ASN A 653 40.48 -6.16 50.88
N GLU A 654 39.73 -6.30 51.98
CA GLU A 654 38.70 -7.33 52.16
C GLU A 654 37.72 -7.32 50.97
N ARG A 655 37.70 -8.40 50.17
CA ARG A 655 36.83 -8.48 48.99
C ARG A 655 35.36 -8.53 49.41
N LYS A 656 34.74 -7.36 49.53
CA LYS A 656 33.28 -7.22 49.59
C LYS A 656 32.65 -8.03 48.46
N GLU A 657 31.76 -8.94 48.82
CA GLU A 657 31.06 -9.80 47.88
C GLU A 657 30.19 -8.94 46.95
N CYS A 658 30.62 -8.76 45.70
CA CYS A 658 30.02 -7.76 44.82
C CYS A 658 28.61 -8.16 44.37
N ASN A 659 27.61 -7.41 44.84
CA ASN A 659 26.24 -7.58 44.42
C ASN A 659 26.02 -6.95 43.03
N LEU A 660 26.19 -7.75 41.98
CA LEU A 660 26.00 -7.37 40.57
C LEU A 660 24.62 -6.72 40.28
N PHE A 661 23.64 -6.91 41.16
CA PHE A 661 22.25 -6.46 40.99
C PHE A 661 21.89 -5.22 41.82
N GLU A 662 22.84 -4.64 42.57
CA GLU A 662 22.68 -3.38 43.30
C GLU A 662 23.71 -2.34 42.80
N GLY A 663 23.19 -1.19 42.39
CA GLY A 663 23.89 -0.29 41.47
C GLY A 663 22.97 0.80 40.94
N LYS A 664 23.39 1.45 39.86
CA LYS A 664 22.70 2.57 39.20
C LYS A 664 22.71 2.41 37.68
N TRP A 665 21.82 3.13 37.00
CA TRP A 665 21.89 3.29 35.54
C TRP A 665 22.75 4.49 35.18
N VAL A 666 23.69 4.29 34.25
CA VAL A 666 24.59 5.31 33.72
C VAL A 666 24.25 5.52 32.24
N TYR A 667 24.08 6.79 31.84
CA TYR A 667 23.85 7.16 30.45
C TYR A 667 25.18 7.16 29.70
N ASP A 668 25.29 6.31 28.69
CA ASP A 668 26.51 6.03 27.94
C ASP A 668 26.21 6.03 26.43
N PRO A 669 26.23 7.22 25.79
CA PRO A 669 25.79 7.40 24.41
C PRO A 669 26.86 7.05 23.36
N GLN A 670 28.07 6.69 23.80
CA GLN A 670 29.19 6.36 22.92
C GLN A 670 29.28 4.84 22.71
N GLU A 671 29.06 4.07 23.77
CA GLU A 671 29.27 2.61 23.76
C GLU A 671 27.97 1.79 23.66
N TYR A 672 26.80 2.42 23.83
CA TYR A 672 25.48 1.76 23.77
C TYR A 672 24.56 2.39 22.70
N PRO A 673 23.78 1.58 21.96
CA PRO A 673 23.62 0.13 22.11
C PRO A 673 24.80 -0.69 21.54
N LEU A 674 25.09 -1.81 22.19
CA LEU A 674 26.22 -2.70 21.89
C LEU A 674 26.11 -3.47 20.56
N TYR A 675 24.97 -3.37 19.85
CA TYR A 675 24.74 -3.92 18.52
C TYR A 675 23.63 -3.12 17.82
N ASP A 676 23.65 -3.03 16.48
CA ASP A 676 22.52 -2.39 15.78
C ASP A 676 21.35 -3.34 15.55
N SER A 677 20.22 -2.96 16.14
CA SER A 677 18.86 -3.39 15.83
C SER A 677 18.53 -3.71 14.36
N SER A 678 19.10 -3.01 13.37
CA SER A 678 18.78 -3.23 11.95
C SER A 678 19.39 -4.52 11.38
N MET A 679 20.52 -4.95 11.96
CA MET A 679 21.25 -6.16 11.56
C MET A 679 20.69 -7.42 12.21
N CYS A 680 19.99 -7.31 13.35
CA CYS A 680 19.50 -8.49 14.05
C CYS A 680 18.25 -9.13 13.39
N PRO A 681 18.30 -10.41 12.97
CA PRO A 681 17.16 -11.11 12.37
C PRO A 681 16.16 -11.68 13.39
N PHE A 682 16.51 -11.70 14.68
CA PHE A 682 15.73 -12.39 15.72
C PHE A 682 14.54 -11.59 16.26
N PHE A 683 14.56 -10.25 16.15
CA PHE A 683 13.56 -9.39 16.78
C PHE A 683 12.14 -9.58 16.24
N SER A 684 11.26 -10.08 17.10
CA SER A 684 9.82 -10.11 16.90
C SER A 684 9.21 -8.70 16.84
N ASP A 685 8.04 -8.62 16.25
CA ASP A 685 7.29 -7.38 16.03
C ASP A 685 6.84 -6.68 17.34
N ILE A 686 6.93 -7.35 18.49
CA ILE A 686 6.58 -6.78 19.81
C ILE A 686 7.74 -5.95 20.39
N VAL A 687 8.99 -6.36 20.16
CA VAL A 687 10.21 -5.76 20.76
C VAL A 687 10.91 -4.75 19.83
N SER A 688 10.57 -4.76 18.54
CA SER A 688 11.25 -4.00 17.47
C SER A 688 10.90 -2.50 17.42
N CYS A 689 10.97 -1.77 18.54
CA CYS A 689 10.46 -0.40 18.68
C CYS A 689 10.91 0.58 17.58
N LYS A 690 12.23 0.63 17.31
CA LYS A 690 12.85 1.45 16.26
C LYS A 690 12.31 1.10 14.85
N ARG A 691 12.20 -0.19 14.52
CA ARG A 691 11.57 -0.70 13.27
C ARG A 691 10.08 -0.36 13.18
N ASN A 692 9.42 -0.24 14.32
CA ASN A 692 7.99 0.05 14.43
C ASN A 692 7.65 1.54 14.49
N GLY A 693 8.65 2.43 14.40
CA GLY A 693 8.47 3.88 14.33
C GLY A 693 8.59 4.62 15.67
N ARG A 694 9.26 4.05 16.68
CA ARG A 694 9.63 4.80 17.89
C ARG A 694 10.65 5.90 17.54
N PRO A 695 10.37 7.19 17.86
CA PRO A 695 11.21 8.31 17.41
C PRO A 695 12.38 8.62 18.35
N ASP A 696 12.19 8.41 19.67
CA ASP A 696 13.24 8.57 20.67
C ASP A 696 14.14 7.34 20.72
N LYS A 697 15.45 7.56 20.92
CA LYS A 697 16.48 6.50 20.97
C LYS A 697 17.21 6.47 22.32
N GLU A 698 16.85 7.37 23.22
CA GLU A 698 17.63 7.64 24.44
C GLU A 698 17.53 6.50 25.47
N TYR A 699 16.51 5.64 25.37
CA TYR A 699 16.37 4.44 26.20
C TYR A 699 17.42 3.35 25.87
N GLU A 700 17.99 3.35 24.65
CA GLU A 700 18.99 2.39 24.16
C GLU A 700 20.39 2.65 24.77
N LYS A 701 20.63 3.88 25.24
CA LYS A 701 21.94 4.42 25.64
C LYS A 701 22.22 4.37 27.15
N TRP A 702 21.68 3.36 27.84
CA TRP A 702 21.84 3.24 29.30
C TRP A 702 22.46 1.89 29.66
N ARG A 703 23.58 1.95 30.39
CA ARG A 703 24.24 0.77 30.96
C ARG A 703 24.02 0.69 32.47
N TRP A 704 24.16 -0.51 33.01
CA TRP A 704 24.12 -0.74 34.45
C TRP A 704 25.53 -0.72 35.04
N GLU A 705 25.67 -0.14 36.23
CA GLU A 705 26.92 -0.04 36.97
C GLU A 705 26.66 -0.43 38.44
N PRO A 706 27.13 -1.61 38.90
CA PRO A 706 27.04 -2.00 40.29
C PRO A 706 27.81 -1.06 41.22
N ASN A 707 27.41 -1.02 42.49
CA ASN A 707 28.02 -0.11 43.47
C ASN A 707 29.44 -0.53 43.90
N ASP A 708 29.63 -1.82 44.19
CA ASP A 708 30.85 -2.32 44.86
C ASP A 708 31.90 -2.93 43.92
N CYS A 709 31.61 -3.11 42.62
CA CYS A 709 32.62 -3.54 41.65
C CYS A 709 32.31 -3.13 40.19
N LYS A 710 33.36 -3.11 39.36
CA LYS A 710 33.25 -3.01 37.90
C LYS A 710 32.96 -4.40 37.33
N ILE A 711 31.97 -4.49 36.44
CA ILE A 711 31.67 -5.71 35.66
C ILE A 711 32.46 -5.70 34.35
N PRO A 712 32.88 -6.86 33.80
CA PRO A 712 33.53 -6.91 32.49
C PRO A 712 32.60 -6.35 31.41
N ARG A 713 33.17 -5.63 30.43
CA ARG A 713 32.44 -5.24 29.22
C ARG A 713 31.93 -6.51 28.52
N PHE A 714 30.70 -6.49 28.01
CA PHE A 714 30.17 -7.62 27.25
C PHE A 714 30.97 -7.81 25.97
N ASP A 715 31.69 -8.93 25.86
CA ASP A 715 32.30 -9.39 24.61
C ASP A 715 31.53 -10.61 24.08
N ALA A 716 30.95 -10.43 22.90
CA ALA A 716 30.17 -11.46 22.23
C ALA A 716 31.02 -12.64 21.72
N LYS A 717 32.33 -12.46 21.49
CA LYS A 717 33.27 -13.53 21.12
C LYS A 717 33.69 -14.35 22.33
N ASP A 718 34.06 -13.71 23.44
CA ASP A 718 34.33 -14.43 24.71
C ASP A 718 33.08 -15.19 25.18
N MET A 719 31.89 -14.59 25.08
CA MET A 719 30.64 -15.29 25.37
C MET A 719 30.41 -16.48 24.41
N LEU A 720 30.76 -16.38 23.13
CA LEU A 720 30.68 -17.51 22.19
C LEU A 720 31.70 -18.62 22.51
N GLU A 721 32.94 -18.28 22.88
CA GLU A 721 33.95 -19.25 23.33
C GLU A 721 33.52 -19.95 24.63
N ARG A 722 33.00 -19.21 25.63
CA ARG A 722 32.43 -19.81 26.85
C ARG A 722 31.23 -20.71 26.57
N LEU A 723 30.53 -20.51 25.46
CA LEU A 723 29.41 -21.35 25.01
C LEU A 723 29.82 -22.40 23.96
N ARG A 724 31.12 -22.55 23.64
CA ARG A 724 31.60 -23.52 22.65
C ARG A 724 31.26 -24.95 23.07
N GLY A 725 30.62 -25.72 22.18
CA GLY A 725 30.18 -27.09 22.44
C GLY A 725 29.06 -27.23 23.49
N LYS A 726 28.37 -26.14 23.87
CA LYS A 726 27.37 -26.13 24.94
C LYS A 726 25.97 -25.80 24.43
N ARG A 727 24.96 -26.41 25.07
CA ARG A 727 23.55 -26.11 24.88
C ARG A 727 23.01 -25.24 26.01
N VAL A 728 22.50 -24.06 25.64
CA VAL A 728 21.79 -23.15 26.54
C VAL A 728 20.27 -23.32 26.36
N ALA A 729 19.53 -23.41 27.46
CA ALA A 729 18.08 -23.44 27.46
C ALA A 729 17.52 -22.24 28.23
N ILE A 730 16.70 -21.41 27.57
CA ILE A 730 16.02 -20.24 28.17
C ILE A 730 14.53 -20.59 28.31
N ILE A 731 14.04 -20.75 29.54
CA ILE A 731 12.74 -21.39 29.83
C ILE A 731 11.82 -20.44 30.60
N GLY A 732 10.66 -20.10 30.05
CA GLY A 732 9.71 -19.23 30.75
C GLY A 732 8.63 -18.60 29.88
N ASP A 733 8.26 -17.37 30.23
CA ASP A 733 7.22 -16.59 29.55
C ASP A 733 7.77 -15.72 28.39
N SER A 734 6.92 -14.85 27.84
CA SER A 734 7.28 -13.92 26.75
C SER A 734 8.40 -12.94 27.11
N ILE A 735 8.68 -12.69 28.38
CA ILE A 735 9.80 -11.84 28.79
C ILE A 735 11.11 -12.61 28.72
N ASN A 736 11.09 -13.93 28.97
CA ASN A 736 12.22 -14.80 28.67
C ASN A 736 12.43 -15.01 27.16
N HIS A 737 11.41 -14.76 26.33
CA HIS A 737 11.59 -14.70 24.88
C HIS A 737 12.36 -13.45 24.46
N GLY A 738 12.01 -12.27 24.98
CA GLY A 738 12.77 -11.03 24.74
C GLY A 738 14.23 -11.12 25.20
N GLN A 739 14.50 -11.80 26.32
CA GLN A 739 15.87 -12.08 26.74
C GLN A 739 16.62 -13.01 25.78
N PHE A 740 15.95 -14.04 25.23
CA PHE A 740 16.52 -14.88 24.18
C PHE A 740 16.80 -14.09 22.89
N GLU A 741 15.86 -13.24 22.46
CA GLU A 741 16.01 -12.40 21.24
C GLU A 741 17.23 -11.48 21.37
N SER A 742 17.39 -10.82 22.51
CA SER A 742 18.57 -10.01 22.87
C SER A 742 19.88 -10.81 22.81
N LEU A 743 19.95 -11.98 23.47
CA LEU A 743 21.18 -12.79 23.48
C LEU A 743 21.52 -13.31 22.08
N ALA A 744 20.51 -13.69 21.29
CA ALA A 744 20.72 -14.13 19.93
C ALA A 744 21.27 -13.00 19.03
N CYS A 745 20.82 -11.74 19.20
CA CYS A 745 21.40 -10.60 18.50
C CYS A 745 22.87 -10.36 18.88
N PHE A 746 23.18 -10.35 20.18
CA PHE A 746 24.53 -10.15 20.70
C PHE A 746 25.56 -11.08 20.05
N LEU A 747 25.27 -12.39 20.07
CA LEU A 747 26.19 -13.39 19.53
C LEU A 747 26.22 -13.35 17.99
N TYR A 748 25.09 -13.06 17.35
CA TYR A 748 25.01 -12.90 15.89
C TYR A 748 25.87 -11.74 15.38
N SER A 749 25.93 -10.60 16.10
CA SER A 749 26.77 -9.45 15.70
C SER A 749 28.28 -9.71 15.74
N ALA A 750 28.74 -10.83 16.32
CA ALA A 750 30.15 -11.20 16.40
C ALA A 750 30.57 -12.35 15.47
N ILE A 751 29.63 -12.98 14.75
CA ILE A 751 29.90 -14.09 13.84
C ILE A 751 29.96 -13.56 12.39
N PRO A 752 31.12 -13.58 11.73
CA PRO A 752 31.28 -12.99 10.39
C PRO A 752 30.81 -13.89 9.24
N ASP A 753 30.74 -15.21 9.43
CA ASP A 753 30.35 -16.18 8.39
C ASP A 753 29.10 -16.99 8.79
N LYS A 754 28.36 -17.48 7.81
CA LYS A 754 26.91 -17.74 7.89
C LYS A 754 26.50 -18.89 8.81
N SER A 755 26.39 -18.63 10.11
CA SER A 755 25.73 -19.51 11.08
C SER A 755 24.26 -19.78 10.71
N TYR A 756 23.80 -21.03 10.84
CA TYR A 756 22.41 -21.41 10.57
C TYR A 756 21.43 -20.87 11.63
N VAL A 757 20.79 -19.75 11.30
CA VAL A 757 19.82 -19.06 12.17
C VAL A 757 18.38 -19.54 11.89
N ASP A 758 17.89 -20.47 12.72
CA ASP A 758 16.47 -20.86 12.71
C ASP A 758 15.62 -19.96 13.61
N SER A 759 15.38 -18.74 13.11
CA SER A 759 14.49 -17.78 13.74
C SER A 759 13.02 -18.25 13.84
N ARG A 760 12.61 -19.28 13.07
CA ARG A 760 11.24 -19.82 13.09
C ARG A 760 11.02 -20.77 14.27
N ASN A 761 12.00 -21.61 14.59
CA ASN A 761 11.92 -22.56 15.71
C ASN A 761 12.38 -21.98 17.06
N ARG A 762 12.78 -20.71 17.12
CA ARG A 762 13.35 -20.03 18.31
C ARG A 762 14.63 -20.69 18.82
N VAL A 763 15.52 -21.04 17.89
CA VAL A 763 16.82 -21.61 18.19
C VAL A 763 17.90 -20.80 17.48
N PHE A 764 18.87 -20.31 18.25
CA PHE A 764 20.13 -19.82 17.70
C PHE A 764 21.10 -21.00 17.65
N LYS A 765 21.73 -21.25 16.49
CA LYS A 765 22.83 -22.19 16.36
C LYS A 765 24.05 -21.52 15.73
N SER A 766 25.23 -21.90 16.17
CA SER A 766 26.50 -21.47 15.59
C SER A 766 27.39 -22.67 15.35
N GLU A 767 27.54 -23.07 14.09
CA GLU A 767 28.33 -24.25 13.70
C GLU A 767 29.83 -24.05 13.97
N ALA A 768 30.35 -22.83 13.77
CA ALA A 768 31.74 -22.46 14.07
C ALA A 768 32.11 -22.54 15.57
N TYR A 769 31.10 -22.63 16.45
CA TYR A 769 31.27 -22.75 17.90
C TYR A 769 30.61 -24.02 18.49
N ASP A 770 29.93 -24.83 17.68
CA ASP A 770 29.07 -25.94 18.14
C ASP A 770 28.13 -25.54 19.30
N THR A 771 27.54 -24.34 19.20
CA THR A 771 26.69 -23.74 20.23
C THR A 771 25.22 -23.79 19.82
N GLU A 772 24.34 -24.18 20.74
CA GLU A 772 22.89 -24.13 20.55
C GLU A 772 22.17 -23.42 21.71
N ILE A 773 21.37 -22.39 21.42
CA ILE A 773 20.55 -21.67 22.41
C ILE A 773 19.07 -21.84 22.05
N GLN A 774 18.28 -22.42 22.96
CA GLN A 774 16.88 -22.80 22.74
C GLN A 774 15.91 -22.00 23.64
N ASN A 775 14.84 -21.43 23.07
CA ASN A 775 13.74 -20.85 23.87
C ASN A 775 12.61 -21.88 24.11
N HIS A 776 12.37 -22.27 25.37
CA HIS A 776 11.31 -23.21 25.76
C HIS A 776 10.15 -22.49 26.46
N TRP A 777 9.01 -22.36 25.78
CA TRP A 777 7.82 -21.68 26.32
C TRP A 777 7.20 -22.45 27.49
N ALA A 778 7.21 -21.85 28.68
CA ALA A 778 6.63 -22.39 29.90
C ALA A 778 6.18 -21.23 30.82
N GLU A 779 5.15 -20.48 30.39
CA GLU A 779 4.60 -19.27 31.04
C GLU A 779 4.45 -19.34 32.58
N PHE A 780 4.06 -20.48 33.14
CA PHE A 780 3.92 -20.72 34.58
C PHE A 780 4.95 -21.71 35.18
N LEU A 781 5.92 -22.16 34.39
CA LEU A 781 6.78 -23.37 34.58
C LEU A 781 6.04 -24.71 34.76
N VAL A 782 4.84 -24.72 35.35
CA VAL A 782 3.99 -25.90 35.54
C VAL A 782 3.11 -26.23 34.33
N GLU A 783 2.66 -27.48 34.26
CA GLU A 783 1.82 -28.01 33.19
C GLU A 783 0.50 -27.23 33.07
N THR A 784 0.25 -26.68 31.89
CA THR A 784 -0.96 -25.90 31.58
C THR A 784 -1.87 -26.72 30.67
N ILE A 785 -3.01 -27.16 31.21
CA ILE A 785 -4.02 -27.93 30.49
C ILE A 785 -5.02 -26.95 29.89
N VAL A 786 -5.11 -26.91 28.56
CA VAL A 786 -6.10 -26.07 27.85
C VAL A 786 -7.30 -26.93 27.48
N ASN A 787 -8.48 -26.58 27.99
CA ASN A 787 -9.73 -27.18 27.54
C ASN A 787 -10.05 -26.71 26.11
N LYS A 788 -10.52 -27.62 25.27
CA LYS A 788 -10.67 -27.40 23.82
C LYS A 788 -12.06 -26.93 23.41
N THR A 789 -13.04 -26.98 24.30
CA THR A 789 -14.42 -26.51 24.03
C THR A 789 -14.61 -25.04 24.39
N ASP A 790 -14.01 -24.58 25.49
CA ASP A 790 -14.17 -23.21 26.03
C ASP A 790 -12.86 -22.39 26.05
N GLY A 791 -11.71 -22.99 25.70
CA GLY A 791 -10.40 -22.35 25.73
C GLY A 791 -9.82 -22.13 27.14
N SER A 792 -10.48 -22.60 28.20
CA SER A 792 -10.07 -22.36 29.58
C SER A 792 -8.75 -23.04 29.92
N LYS A 793 -7.84 -22.31 30.59
CA LYS A 793 -6.57 -22.83 31.08
C LYS A 793 -6.71 -23.34 32.52
N THR A 794 -6.26 -24.56 32.79
CA THR A 794 -6.08 -25.12 34.14
C THR A 794 -4.58 -25.33 34.41
N LEU A 795 -4.05 -24.78 35.50
CA LEU A 795 -2.63 -24.95 35.88
C LEU A 795 -2.48 -26.13 36.85
N LYS A 796 -1.72 -27.14 36.47
CA LYS A 796 -1.50 -28.36 37.26
C LYS A 796 -0.20 -28.24 38.06
N LEU A 797 -0.34 -27.65 39.26
CA LEU A 797 0.74 -27.14 40.11
C LEU A 797 1.73 -28.21 40.61
N ASP A 798 1.36 -29.50 40.54
CA ASP A 798 2.19 -30.65 40.91
C ASP A 798 2.99 -31.27 39.76
N SER A 799 2.89 -30.73 38.53
CA SER A 799 3.60 -31.21 37.34
C SER A 799 4.35 -30.09 36.62
N LEU A 800 5.59 -30.33 36.17
CA LEU A 800 6.35 -29.37 35.37
C LEU A 800 5.89 -29.42 33.91
N ALA A 801 5.84 -28.27 33.23
CA ALA A 801 5.44 -28.18 31.83
C ALA A 801 6.30 -29.10 30.93
N PRO A 802 5.70 -29.92 30.04
CA PRO A 802 6.46 -30.80 29.14
C PRO A 802 7.46 -30.06 28.23
N THR A 803 7.22 -28.79 27.94
CA THR A 803 8.18 -27.90 27.26
C THR A 803 9.37 -27.56 28.14
N ALA A 804 9.17 -27.15 29.40
CA ALA A 804 10.26 -26.91 30.34
C ALA A 804 11.13 -28.16 30.57
N GLN A 805 10.53 -29.35 30.57
CA GLN A 805 11.25 -30.62 30.71
C GLN A 805 12.28 -30.88 29.58
N LYS A 806 12.13 -30.27 28.40
CA LYS A 806 13.11 -30.36 27.28
C LYS A 806 14.46 -29.70 27.58
N SER A 807 14.53 -28.87 28.62
CA SER A 807 15.80 -28.29 29.09
C SER A 807 16.76 -29.33 29.67
N LYS A 808 16.28 -30.51 30.11
CA LYS A 808 17.13 -31.55 30.73
C LYS A 808 18.37 -31.86 29.87
N GLY A 809 19.54 -31.90 30.51
CA GLY A 809 20.83 -32.11 29.83
C GLY A 809 21.26 -30.93 28.96
N ALA A 810 20.94 -29.70 29.37
CA ALA A 810 21.54 -28.47 28.86
C ALA A 810 22.58 -27.99 29.89
N ASP A 811 23.68 -27.42 29.42
CA ASP A 811 24.83 -27.02 30.23
C ASP A 811 24.57 -25.69 30.95
N ILE A 812 23.67 -24.86 30.39
CA ILE A 812 23.15 -23.66 31.04
C ILE A 812 21.62 -23.64 30.94
N MET A 813 20.93 -23.47 32.07
CA MET A 813 19.47 -23.33 32.11
C MET A 813 19.05 -22.01 32.75
N VAL A 814 18.39 -21.12 32.00
CA VAL A 814 17.90 -19.81 32.48
C VAL A 814 16.37 -19.84 32.62
N PHE A 815 15.89 -20.09 33.84
CA PHE A 815 14.45 -20.15 34.14
C PHE A 815 13.85 -18.79 34.50
N ASN A 816 12.59 -18.57 34.13
CA ASN A 816 11.76 -17.52 34.72
C ASN A 816 10.28 -17.89 34.75
N THR A 817 9.58 -17.40 35.78
CA THR A 817 8.14 -17.12 35.73
C THR A 817 7.79 -16.05 36.76
N GLY A 818 6.70 -15.33 36.56
CA GLY A 818 6.16 -14.36 37.52
C GLY A 818 5.21 -13.36 36.90
N HIS A 819 5.53 -12.84 35.72
CA HIS A 819 4.73 -11.79 35.06
C HIS A 819 3.28 -12.22 34.84
N TRP A 820 3.07 -13.45 34.31
CA TRP A 820 1.74 -13.99 34.03
C TRP A 820 0.94 -14.39 35.28
N TRP A 821 1.57 -14.58 36.44
CA TRP A 821 0.87 -14.93 37.69
C TRP A 821 0.06 -13.77 38.26
N SER A 822 0.45 -12.52 37.98
CA SER A 822 -0.22 -11.30 38.43
C SER A 822 -1.68 -11.18 37.97
N ASN A 823 -2.08 -11.91 36.92
CA ASN A 823 -3.37 -11.71 36.24
C ASN A 823 -4.19 -13.02 36.21
N ARG A 824 -5.07 -13.20 37.22
CA ARG A 824 -6.02 -14.33 37.29
C ARG A 824 -6.83 -14.55 36.01
N LYS A 825 -7.15 -13.52 35.22
CA LYS A 825 -7.93 -13.70 33.97
C LYS A 825 -7.19 -14.51 32.90
N ARG A 826 -5.89 -14.83 33.10
CA ARG A 826 -5.10 -15.69 32.22
C ARG A 826 -5.11 -17.18 32.60
N TRP A 827 -5.69 -17.58 33.74
CA TRP A 827 -5.85 -18.98 34.15
C TRP A 827 -7.15 -19.19 34.93
N GLY A 828 -7.99 -20.12 34.47
CA GLY A 828 -9.34 -20.30 35.01
C GLY A 828 -9.39 -21.15 36.28
N LYS A 829 -8.65 -22.26 36.33
CA LYS A 829 -8.67 -23.21 37.45
C LYS A 829 -7.27 -23.67 37.83
N LEU A 830 -7.08 -24.12 39.07
CA LEU A 830 -5.83 -24.67 39.58
C LEU A 830 -6.03 -26.13 39.97
N GLN A 831 -5.14 -27.02 39.53
CA GLN A 831 -5.15 -28.43 39.90
C GLN A 831 -3.93 -28.75 40.76
N TYR A 832 -4.14 -29.46 41.87
CA TYR A 832 -3.07 -29.96 42.74
C TYR A 832 -3.50 -31.26 43.43
N LYS A 833 -2.67 -32.31 43.36
CA LYS A 833 -2.95 -33.67 43.86
C LYS A 833 -4.32 -34.21 43.40
N ARG A 834 -4.61 -34.03 42.10
CA ARG A 834 -5.90 -34.36 41.44
C ARG A 834 -7.14 -33.62 41.97
N LYS A 835 -7.03 -32.72 42.95
CA LYS A 835 -8.12 -31.80 43.34
C LYS A 835 -8.05 -30.53 42.50
N VAL A 836 -9.21 -29.98 42.14
CA VAL A 836 -9.35 -28.69 41.47
C VAL A 836 -9.73 -27.63 42.50
N PHE A 837 -9.16 -26.44 42.36
CA PHE A 837 -9.35 -25.27 43.20
C PHE A 837 -9.57 -24.05 42.31
N GLU A 838 -10.50 -23.19 42.69
CA GLU A 838 -10.81 -21.96 41.93
C GLU A 838 -10.25 -20.76 42.72
N ASP A 839 -10.53 -20.69 44.03
CA ASP A 839 -10.12 -19.57 44.90
C ASP A 839 -8.75 -19.70 45.59
N MET A 840 -7.92 -20.69 45.24
CA MET A 840 -6.57 -20.80 45.85
C MET A 840 -5.77 -19.52 45.61
N LYS A 841 -5.23 -18.93 46.70
CA LYS A 841 -4.44 -17.69 46.67
C LYS A 841 -3.23 -17.78 45.73
N ILE A 842 -2.90 -16.68 45.05
CA ILE A 842 -1.86 -16.65 44.00
C ILE A 842 -0.49 -16.99 44.60
N GLU A 843 -0.20 -16.47 45.79
CA GLU A 843 1.02 -16.71 46.56
C GLU A 843 1.17 -18.20 46.91
N THR A 844 0.07 -18.85 47.30
CA THR A 844 0.03 -20.28 47.59
C THR A 844 0.26 -21.10 46.32
N ALA A 845 -0.41 -20.75 45.22
CA ALA A 845 -0.27 -21.44 43.94
C ALA A 845 1.15 -21.33 43.37
N PHE A 846 1.72 -20.11 43.38
CA PHE A 846 3.09 -19.81 42.99
C PHE A 846 4.10 -20.57 43.86
N LYS A 847 3.92 -20.59 45.19
CA LYS A 847 4.77 -21.34 46.13
C LYS A 847 4.72 -22.86 45.90
N VAL A 848 3.59 -23.42 45.47
CA VAL A 848 3.50 -24.83 45.07
C VAL A 848 4.20 -25.08 43.73
N ALA A 849 4.00 -24.21 42.73
CA ALA A 849 4.67 -24.31 41.43
C ALA A 849 6.20 -24.20 41.54
N MET A 850 6.71 -23.23 42.30
CA MET A 850 8.14 -23.08 42.59
C MET A 850 8.70 -24.32 43.32
N LYS A 851 7.96 -24.90 44.27
CA LYS A 851 8.33 -26.19 44.89
C LYS A 851 8.26 -27.39 43.93
N THR A 852 7.49 -27.33 42.85
CA THR A 852 7.47 -28.37 41.81
C THR A 852 8.65 -28.25 40.86
N TRP A 853 9.02 -27.02 40.47
CA TRP A 853 10.24 -26.75 39.70
C TRP A 853 11.52 -27.10 40.49
N ALA A 854 11.66 -26.65 41.74
CA ALA A 854 12.81 -26.96 42.58
C ALA A 854 13.01 -28.48 42.75
N ARG A 855 11.94 -29.23 43.02
CA ARG A 855 11.96 -30.70 43.08
C ARG A 855 12.27 -31.39 41.76
N TRP A 856 12.11 -30.71 40.62
CA TRP A 856 12.53 -31.24 39.32
C TRP A 856 14.02 -31.00 39.09
N ILE A 857 14.55 -29.81 39.44
CA ILE A 857 15.99 -29.49 39.41
C ILE A 857 16.77 -30.52 40.23
N GLU A 858 16.42 -30.69 41.52
CA GLU A 858 17.01 -31.67 42.46
C GLU A 858 17.04 -33.14 42.00
N ARG A 859 16.35 -33.49 40.91
CA ARG A 859 16.21 -34.84 40.36
C ARG A 859 16.74 -35.00 38.93
N ASN A 860 17.08 -33.91 38.24
CA ASN A 860 17.38 -33.92 36.80
C ASN A 860 18.61 -33.08 36.41
N VAL A 861 19.14 -32.28 37.33
CA VAL A 861 20.32 -31.44 37.13
C VAL A 861 21.51 -32.07 37.85
N ASP A 862 22.66 -32.10 37.17
CA ASP A 862 23.97 -32.43 37.73
C ASP A 862 24.73 -31.11 37.90
N PRO A 863 24.96 -30.60 39.13
CA PRO A 863 25.59 -29.30 39.34
C PRO A 863 27.05 -29.25 38.88
N THR A 864 27.69 -30.40 38.59
CA THR A 864 29.05 -30.45 38.04
C THR A 864 29.08 -30.20 36.52
N LYS A 865 27.91 -30.15 35.85
CA LYS A 865 27.78 -30.04 34.38
C LYS A 865 26.82 -28.95 33.93
N THR A 866 25.81 -28.65 34.75
CA THR A 866 24.79 -27.66 34.42
C THR A 866 24.82 -26.49 35.41
N LYS A 867 25.15 -25.29 34.91
CA LYS A 867 24.90 -24.03 35.65
C LYS A 867 23.41 -23.67 35.52
N VAL A 868 22.70 -23.54 36.65
CA VAL A 868 21.27 -23.16 36.66
C VAL A 868 21.13 -21.71 37.11
N PHE A 869 20.37 -20.93 36.34
CA PHE A 869 20.03 -19.55 36.63
C PHE A 869 18.51 -19.41 36.80
N PHE A 870 18.08 -18.54 37.72
CA PHE A 870 16.70 -18.08 37.79
C PHE A 870 16.67 -16.56 37.61
N ARG A 871 16.06 -16.09 36.53
CA ARG A 871 15.95 -14.66 36.22
C ARG A 871 14.81 -14.03 37.01
N GLY A 872 15.03 -12.83 37.55
CA GLY A 872 14.10 -12.08 38.38
C GLY A 872 12.77 -11.73 37.69
N MET A 873 11.82 -11.21 38.47
CA MET A 873 10.53 -10.80 37.92
C MET A 873 10.67 -9.50 37.14
N SER A 874 10.29 -9.50 35.87
CA SER A 874 10.22 -8.26 35.10
C SER A 874 9.02 -7.43 35.58
N PRO A 875 9.22 -6.17 36.01
CA PRO A 875 8.13 -5.27 36.33
C PRO A 875 7.36 -4.83 35.08
N PRO A 876 6.03 -4.70 35.15
CA PRO A 876 5.23 -3.93 34.22
C PRO A 876 4.93 -2.52 34.75
N HIS A 877 4.88 -1.54 33.86
CA HIS A 877 4.79 -0.12 34.20
C HIS A 877 3.39 0.46 33.94
N PHE A 878 2.49 0.26 34.91
CA PHE A 878 1.09 0.70 34.87
C PHE A 878 0.71 1.56 36.08
N GLY A 879 -0.30 2.42 35.93
CA GLY A 879 -0.87 3.19 37.04
C GLY A 879 -0.08 4.45 37.33
N LYS A 880 0.63 4.50 38.48
CA LYS A 880 1.51 5.64 38.82
C LYS A 880 2.74 5.69 37.92
N ASP A 881 3.36 4.53 37.72
CA ASP A 881 4.66 4.40 37.05
C ASP A 881 4.42 3.98 35.59
N TRP A 882 3.66 4.79 34.83
CA TRP A 882 3.09 4.41 33.54
C TRP A 882 4.06 4.63 32.37
N CYS A 883 4.29 3.61 31.53
CA CYS A 883 5.25 3.72 30.41
C CYS A 883 4.81 4.63 29.24
N TYR A 884 3.56 5.11 29.20
CA TYR A 884 3.06 5.82 28.03
C TYR A 884 3.63 7.24 27.94
N LYS A 885 4.34 7.54 26.84
CA LYS A 885 5.12 8.77 26.58
C LYS A 885 6.33 9.01 27.51
N VAL A 886 6.80 8.00 28.25
CA VAL A 886 8.02 8.11 29.04
C VAL A 886 9.24 7.81 28.18
N THR A 887 10.25 8.68 28.23
CA THR A 887 11.47 8.63 27.40
C THR A 887 12.77 8.76 28.20
N LYS A 888 12.68 8.77 29.54
CA LYS A 888 13.80 8.77 30.48
C LYS A 888 13.51 7.83 31.67
N PRO A 889 14.54 7.19 32.25
CA PRO A 889 14.41 6.38 33.45
C PRO A 889 14.00 7.21 34.67
N ILE A 890 13.58 6.52 35.73
CA ILE A 890 13.37 7.10 37.07
C ILE A 890 14.75 7.29 37.71
N MET A 891 15.14 8.55 37.91
CA MET A 891 16.43 8.94 38.53
C MET A 891 16.27 9.30 40.03
N ASP A 892 15.23 8.80 40.67
CA ASP A 892 14.97 8.98 42.10
C ASP A 892 15.45 7.74 42.86
N ASP A 893 16.59 7.85 43.55
CA ASP A 893 17.19 6.76 44.34
C ASP A 893 16.28 6.29 45.50
N SER A 894 15.26 7.06 45.87
CA SER A 894 14.26 6.65 46.87
C SER A 894 13.16 5.74 46.29
N TYR A 895 13.09 5.59 44.96
CA TYR A 895 12.07 4.79 44.28
C TYR A 895 12.17 3.30 44.64
N LYS A 896 11.12 2.78 45.28
CA LYS A 896 11.01 1.36 45.66
C LYS A 896 9.88 0.70 44.90
N LEU A 897 10.24 -0.22 44.00
CA LEU A 897 9.30 -0.96 43.18
C LEU A 897 8.38 -1.81 44.08
N THR A 898 7.08 -1.51 44.07
CA THR A 898 6.07 -2.25 44.85
C THR A 898 5.56 -3.51 44.15
N PHE A 899 5.88 -3.70 42.87
CA PHE A 899 5.46 -4.85 42.09
C PHE A 899 6.09 -6.16 42.59
N GLY A 900 5.25 -7.18 42.80
CA GLY A 900 5.70 -8.57 42.92
C GLY A 900 6.47 -8.94 44.20
N VAL A 901 6.62 -8.04 45.19
CA VAL A 901 7.43 -8.25 46.41
C VAL A 901 7.17 -9.61 47.07
N THR A 902 5.91 -10.01 47.27
CA THR A 902 5.56 -11.31 47.87
C THR A 902 5.99 -12.51 47.03
N LEU A 903 5.98 -12.39 45.70
CA LEU A 903 6.43 -13.44 44.79
C LEU A 903 7.96 -13.48 44.71
N LYS A 904 8.64 -12.32 44.71
CA LYS A 904 10.12 -12.21 44.85
C LYS A 904 10.59 -12.96 46.09
N GLN A 905 9.97 -12.71 47.24
CA GLN A 905 10.25 -13.41 48.50
C GLN A 905 9.97 -14.93 48.44
N ILE A 906 9.04 -15.39 47.59
CA ILE A 906 8.79 -16.83 47.40
C ILE A 906 9.87 -17.44 46.50
N VAL A 907 10.37 -16.73 45.49
CA VAL A 907 11.54 -17.18 44.70
C VAL A 907 12.76 -17.27 45.62
N GLU A 908 13.13 -16.19 46.30
CA GLU A 908 14.29 -16.13 47.20
C GLU A 908 14.27 -17.27 48.24
N LYS A 909 13.16 -17.43 48.96
CA LYS A 909 12.98 -18.52 49.95
C LYS A 909 12.83 -19.92 49.35
N THR A 910 12.67 -20.04 48.02
CA THR A 910 12.76 -21.33 47.33
C THR A 910 14.22 -21.64 46.99
N LEU A 911 14.96 -20.67 46.43
CA LEU A 911 16.36 -20.85 46.04
C LEU A 911 17.26 -21.09 47.26
N GLN A 912 17.07 -20.32 48.35
CA GLN A 912 17.70 -20.54 49.66
C GLN A 912 17.40 -21.92 50.28
N GLY A 913 16.36 -22.61 49.81
CA GLY A 913 15.94 -23.94 50.27
C GLY A 913 16.29 -25.07 49.30
N MET A 914 17.10 -24.81 48.28
CA MET A 914 17.63 -25.82 47.35
C MET A 914 19.05 -26.24 47.74
N ARG A 915 19.42 -27.46 47.37
CA ARG A 915 20.75 -28.06 47.58
C ARG A 915 21.59 -27.96 46.31
N ILE A 916 20.96 -28.04 45.14
CA ILE A 916 21.58 -27.64 43.87
C ILE A 916 21.63 -26.10 43.84
N PRO A 917 22.80 -25.47 43.67
CA PRO A 917 22.93 -24.02 43.60
C PRO A 917 22.20 -23.47 42.37
N VAL A 918 21.62 -22.28 42.51
CA VAL A 918 20.93 -21.57 41.42
C VAL A 918 21.28 -20.09 41.48
N ASN A 919 21.93 -19.59 40.44
CA ASN A 919 22.36 -18.20 40.32
C ASN A 919 21.13 -17.31 40.08
N TYR A 920 20.80 -16.45 41.06
CA TYR A 920 19.61 -15.60 41.00
C TYR A 920 19.92 -14.25 40.34
N LEU A 921 19.51 -14.07 39.08
CA LEU A 921 19.67 -12.80 38.39
C LEU A 921 18.59 -11.82 38.88
N ASN A 922 18.88 -11.07 39.96
CA ASN A 922 17.92 -10.22 40.70
C ASN A 922 17.54 -8.92 39.95
N ILE A 923 17.16 -9.03 38.67
CA ILE A 923 16.90 -7.90 37.77
C ILE A 923 15.64 -7.06 38.12
N THR A 924 14.95 -7.40 39.20
CA THR A 924 13.60 -6.90 39.53
C THR A 924 13.62 -5.39 39.82
N GLN A 925 14.49 -4.92 40.72
CA GLN A 925 14.57 -3.50 41.10
C GLN A 925 15.23 -2.66 40.00
N LEU A 926 16.36 -3.12 39.41
CA LEU A 926 17.04 -2.38 38.34
C LEU A 926 16.17 -2.18 37.09
N SER A 927 15.27 -3.12 36.78
CA SER A 927 14.30 -2.95 35.69
C SER A 927 13.10 -2.06 36.10
N GLY A 928 12.86 -1.87 37.40
CA GLY A 928 11.74 -1.09 37.94
C GLY A 928 11.92 0.44 37.83
N VAL A 929 13.14 0.90 37.55
CA VAL A 929 13.43 2.31 37.27
C VAL A 929 13.47 2.63 35.76
N ARG A 930 13.01 1.71 34.90
CA ARG A 930 13.08 1.82 33.43
C ARG A 930 11.72 1.91 32.69
N PRO A 931 10.72 2.69 33.13
CA PRO A 931 9.45 2.84 32.38
C PRO A 931 9.63 3.34 30.94
N ASP A 932 10.76 3.98 30.62
CA ASP A 932 11.15 4.43 29.28
C ASP A 932 11.37 3.30 28.28
N ALA A 933 11.95 2.17 28.70
CA ALA A 933 12.43 1.13 27.78
C ALA A 933 11.34 0.12 27.32
N HIS A 934 10.07 0.37 27.64
CA HIS A 934 8.96 -0.49 27.24
C HIS A 934 8.52 -0.32 25.78
N SER A 935 7.98 -1.38 25.18
CA SER A 935 7.45 -1.34 23.81
C SER A 935 6.32 -0.33 23.61
N SER A 936 5.52 -0.07 24.66
CA SER A 936 4.50 0.98 24.68
C SER A 936 3.55 0.88 23.47
N ILE A 937 3.20 1.97 22.80
CA ILE A 937 2.38 1.95 21.58
C ILE A 937 3.11 1.41 20.33
N TYR A 938 4.44 1.19 20.42
CA TYR A 938 5.29 0.74 19.31
C TYR A 938 5.42 -0.79 19.23
N ALA A 939 4.75 -1.55 20.09
CA ALA A 939 4.54 -2.98 19.85
C ALA A 939 3.61 -3.19 18.64
N ARG A 940 3.99 -4.12 17.75
CA ARG A 940 3.10 -4.68 16.72
C ARG A 940 2.58 -6.05 17.13
N LYS A 941 1.36 -6.37 16.70
CA LYS A 941 0.74 -7.69 16.78
C LYS A 941 0.09 -8.00 15.43
N ASP A 942 0.29 -9.22 14.94
CA ASP A 942 -0.30 -9.71 13.69
C ASP A 942 -0.03 -8.75 12.49
N GLY A 943 1.19 -8.22 12.42
CA GLY A 943 1.69 -7.26 11.41
C GLY A 943 1.23 -5.81 11.59
N LYS A 944 0.34 -5.52 12.54
CA LYS A 944 -0.26 -4.18 12.76
C LYS A 944 0.23 -3.57 14.08
N LEU A 945 0.42 -2.25 14.12
CA LEU A 945 0.64 -1.55 15.39
C LEU A 945 -0.58 -1.73 16.30
N ILE A 946 -0.38 -1.96 17.60
CA ILE A 946 -1.49 -2.22 18.53
C ILE A 946 -2.50 -1.05 18.53
N ILE A 947 -2.00 0.19 18.44
CA ILE A 947 -2.78 1.44 18.28
C ILE A 947 -3.74 1.43 17.08
N ALA A 948 -3.42 0.69 16.01
CA ALA A 948 -4.24 0.59 14.80
C ALA A 948 -5.21 -0.61 14.83
N THR A 949 -5.01 -1.57 15.75
CA THR A 949 -5.90 -2.74 15.92
C THR A 949 -7.10 -2.47 16.84
N LYS A 950 -7.06 -1.38 17.61
CA LYS A 950 -8.09 -1.01 18.58
C LYS A 950 -8.40 0.47 18.44
N GLN A 951 -9.65 0.81 18.12
CA GLN A 951 -10.17 2.18 18.14
C GLN A 951 -10.37 2.64 19.60
N GLN A 952 -9.27 2.77 20.34
CA GLN A 952 -9.23 3.04 21.77
C GLN A 952 -8.14 4.07 22.07
N ASN A 953 -8.22 4.72 23.23
CA ASN A 953 -7.18 5.66 23.68
C ASN A 953 -5.80 4.96 23.63
N PRO A 954 -4.80 5.51 22.89
CA PRO A 954 -3.47 4.91 22.75
C PRO A 954 -2.81 4.52 24.07
N ALA A 955 -3.08 5.29 25.13
CA ALA A 955 -2.56 5.05 26.47
C ALA A 955 -3.09 3.75 27.11
N LEU A 956 -4.35 3.38 26.83
CA LEU A 956 -4.99 2.14 27.32
C LEU A 956 -4.53 0.88 26.56
N VAL A 957 -3.81 1.04 25.45
CA VAL A 957 -3.37 -0.06 24.59
C VAL A 957 -1.84 -0.18 24.48
N ALA A 958 -1.10 0.67 25.19
CA ALA A 958 0.35 0.62 25.27
C ALA A 958 0.84 -0.65 25.99
N ASP A 959 1.81 -1.35 25.41
CA ASP A 959 2.46 -2.51 26.01
C ASP A 959 3.54 -2.08 27.02
N CYS A 960 3.12 -1.80 28.25
CA CYS A 960 4.01 -1.56 29.38
C CYS A 960 4.38 -2.87 30.09
N SER A 961 4.79 -3.88 29.31
CA SER A 961 5.15 -5.22 29.83
C SER A 961 6.31 -5.85 29.07
N HIS A 962 6.31 -5.78 27.74
CA HIS A 962 7.46 -6.13 26.90
C HIS A 962 8.41 -4.95 26.73
N TRP A 963 9.67 -5.24 26.42
CA TRP A 963 10.76 -4.28 26.34
C TRP A 963 11.14 -4.02 24.88
N CYS A 964 11.54 -2.79 24.58
CA CYS A 964 12.26 -2.50 23.35
C CYS A 964 13.62 -3.22 23.36
N LEU A 965 14.05 -3.67 22.18
CA LEU A 965 15.40 -4.14 21.94
C LEU A 965 16.07 -3.33 20.80
N PRO A 966 17.34 -2.92 20.94
CA PRO A 966 18.18 -3.02 22.14
C PRO A 966 17.59 -2.24 23.34
N GLY A 967 17.96 -2.61 24.57
CA GLY A 967 17.35 -2.10 25.79
C GLY A 967 17.56 -3.00 27.02
N VAL A 968 16.65 -2.91 28.00
CA VAL A 968 16.82 -3.51 29.35
C VAL A 968 17.16 -5.02 29.36
N PRO A 969 16.61 -5.89 28.49
CA PRO A 969 17.03 -7.29 28.45
C PRO A 969 18.49 -7.52 28.02
N ASP A 970 19.11 -6.57 27.30
CA ASP A 970 20.54 -6.64 26.98
C ASP A 970 21.38 -6.56 28.26
N THR A 971 20.97 -5.71 29.20
CA THR A 971 21.58 -5.63 30.54
C THR A 971 21.42 -6.94 31.33
N TRP A 972 20.30 -7.65 31.19
CA TRP A 972 20.13 -8.96 31.85
C TRP A 972 21.09 -10.02 31.28
N ASN A 973 21.40 -9.95 29.99
CA ASN A 973 22.36 -10.83 29.33
C ASN A 973 23.81 -10.41 29.60
N HIS A 974 24.09 -9.12 29.75
CA HIS A 974 25.37 -8.60 30.25
C HIS A 974 25.64 -9.05 31.68
N LEU A 975 24.63 -9.03 32.57
CA LEU A 975 24.73 -9.57 33.93
C LEU A 975 24.89 -11.10 33.97
N LEU A 976 24.23 -11.83 33.08
CA LEU A 976 24.43 -13.27 32.90
C LEU A 976 25.88 -13.59 32.48
N TYR A 977 26.40 -12.87 31.48
CA TYR A 977 27.78 -12.98 31.02
C TYR A 977 28.79 -12.63 32.14
N ALA A 978 28.60 -11.51 32.85
CA ALA A 978 29.45 -11.13 33.97
C ALA A 978 29.47 -12.21 35.06
N THR A 979 28.32 -12.82 35.36
CA THR A 979 28.25 -13.96 36.31
C THR A 979 29.06 -15.15 35.80
N LEU A 980 28.98 -15.49 34.52
CA LEU A 980 29.78 -16.59 33.93
C LEU A 980 31.28 -16.30 33.97
N VAL A 981 31.71 -15.07 33.65
CA VAL A 981 33.12 -14.66 33.74
C VAL A 981 33.64 -14.75 35.17
N PHE A 982 32.89 -14.23 36.15
CA PHE A 982 33.30 -14.27 37.56
C PHE A 982 33.30 -15.69 38.14
N ASP A 983 32.28 -16.51 37.86
CA ASP A 983 32.25 -17.94 38.22
C ASP A 983 33.55 -18.62 37.74
N ASP A 984 33.88 -18.49 36.45
CA ASP A 984 35.00 -19.20 35.83
C ASP A 984 36.34 -18.72 36.41
N SER A 985 36.49 -17.42 36.68
CA SER A 985 37.68 -16.86 37.37
C SER A 985 37.86 -17.34 38.82
N SER A 986 36.80 -17.87 39.45
CA SER A 986 36.89 -18.45 40.79
C SER A 986 37.38 -19.90 40.78
N SER A 987 37.20 -20.63 39.67
CA SER A 987 37.73 -21.99 39.50
C SER A 987 39.26 -22.02 39.38
N ASP A 988 39.85 -21.10 38.62
CA ASP A 988 41.30 -21.13 38.33
C ASP A 988 42.17 -20.98 39.59
N ILE A 989 41.66 -20.26 40.60
CA ILE A 989 42.29 -20.06 41.92
C ILE A 989 42.33 -21.36 42.75
N SER A 990 41.60 -22.41 42.36
CA SER A 990 41.56 -23.71 43.08
C SER A 990 42.57 -24.75 42.58
N THR A 991 43.42 -24.40 41.61
CA THR A 991 44.31 -25.34 40.90
C THR A 991 45.78 -24.91 40.81
N THR A 992 46.24 -24.10 41.76
CA THR A 992 47.66 -23.75 41.99
C THR A 992 48.08 -24.09 43.41
#